data_AF-A0AAJ5ZIK8-F1
#
_entry.id   AF-A0AAJ5ZIK8-F1
#
_cell.length_a   1.000
_cell.length_b   1.000
_cell.length_c   1.000
_cell.angle_alpha   90.00
_cell.angle_beta   90.00
_cell.angle_gamma   90.00
#
_symmetry.space_group_name_H-M   'P 1'
#
loop_
_entity.id
_entity.type
_entity.pdbx_description
1 polymer ?
#
loop_
_entity_poly.entity_id
_entity_poly.type
_entity_poly.pdbx_seq_one_letter_code
_entity_poly.pdbx_strand_id
1 'polypeptide(L)'
;MTPFLVNSWDIDAAGTRVSLTLRKGLKWQSPIGYEDQDFGELNAVELVEWFNRHNTTTNPESTYAEGGDLAAVLLEAKAVDEYTVEIGLVSPVFHCLPLSQFGCLSTTRGVHKVTSADTEGVEWARAHHIGTGPYVQGQCTPGDRCTMHAVDRHWRKIGNVAHIVGIQVPESTTQIAMLKNGAIDMAELDYKLLPDVLADGFTFLETMPGGFVGQSVLFPGNLWEHSHAVTAEPLEPWNNPSYEKDYPWIGNPWGHQGGTCANGDSPGHVLCGNAPYTDIDNPAGMDDMEQARLVRLALSTAIDRGAVNDSLLNGIGTPIYSEYMGPNYPGWDSSRNAGCFSWTGDAVSCSGTVQSVPWQIADGDLDAAGALLDSAGYPLVGGKRQGFEKLTLQAYSAEAGPAGLEVADTIMSDWARLGIEIEGLVEDYGGVISPRMRQRIQFLPVLMNGDIHSNVYPLDWPLPRIDTSASRPHWGVGFESQAGSRWLFEILGEQNPNVRSEKHLNWVDYSIFWQQYAGVFQVPKGIVVNDRIESWDGYQQHYSNVSSNPEFIELVGGARNDSGSSGGPGSSGPVTPWVSPTPWPTSTPGPTPAPTATPRPWKSVTGVLSGTTTWDNTTVNLDGPVLVPSGAVLRIIEGSSVNLNGHPLRIEGSIVANGTDSNPIVITNFSSNYDNSIVVAPGSINSSFRFVNFNNLAHSSSLAIENASVSIADSTFGNSQGYGVLLNSNVPVTIERSTFEGRNNRGLFIGGSAQAVVTDSVFSGMGAQAVYLNGGSQSTLSRNVFKSNGFDSDDWGSAITAESSAVFTIVNNQFENNRNSIILVNPAISSVNIRNNNFISSTRYAIKVYSSNESSNSMQIQAPSNYWGSRGMPNPENVILDNDDDFRLVQIVPSSPLSSAANISQAPLPTAVPNGTISIELGTTPEGVVGQAISLVSTRVISEGTPGALVAEIDWGDGSGAKPAIVIQETGIIVGSHVYTSSGSGGFDATITVRSEFGGTATAEIRVIVSPI
;
A
#
# COMPACT_ATOMS: atom_id res chain seq x y z
N MET A 1 -3.83 20.99 -24.09
CA MET A 1 -3.12 21.27 -22.82
C MET A 1 -3.12 22.76 -22.56
N THR A 2 -3.29 23.19 -21.31
CA THR A 2 -3.25 24.60 -20.89
C THR A 2 -2.24 24.79 -19.76
N PRO A 3 -1.48 25.91 -19.72
CA PRO A 3 -0.56 26.21 -18.61
C PRO A 3 -1.26 26.15 -17.24
N PHE A 4 -0.57 25.57 -16.24
CA PHE A 4 -1.07 25.39 -14.87
C PHE A 4 -0.01 25.86 -13.86
N LEU A 5 0.68 24.94 -13.17
CA LEU A 5 1.84 25.26 -12.32
C LEU A 5 3.00 25.81 -13.14
N VAL A 6 3.15 25.31 -14.37
CA VAL A 6 4.11 25.78 -15.37
C VAL A 6 3.43 26.82 -16.26
N ASN A 7 4.03 28.01 -16.39
CA ASN A 7 3.53 29.10 -17.25
C ASN A 7 3.93 28.90 -18.71
N SER A 8 5.12 28.37 -18.95
CA SER A 8 5.65 28.07 -20.28
C SER A 8 6.63 26.92 -20.24
N TRP A 9 6.79 26.24 -21.35
CA TRP A 9 7.78 25.17 -21.52
C TRP A 9 8.39 25.25 -22.92
N ASP A 10 9.61 24.75 -23.05
CA ASP A 10 10.35 24.66 -24.30
C ASP A 10 10.93 23.26 -24.42
N ILE A 11 10.72 22.63 -25.58
CA ILE A 11 11.36 21.36 -25.94
C ILE A 11 12.42 21.72 -26.98
N ASP A 12 13.64 21.24 -26.78
CA ASP A 12 14.71 21.52 -27.73
C ASP A 12 14.42 20.91 -29.10
N ALA A 13 15.07 21.42 -30.15
CA ALA A 13 14.80 20.99 -31.53
C ALA A 13 15.07 19.49 -31.78
N ALA A 14 15.87 18.84 -30.92
CA ALA A 14 16.16 17.41 -30.99
C ALA A 14 15.18 16.55 -30.17
N GLY A 15 14.30 17.15 -29.36
CA GLY A 15 13.36 16.43 -28.50
C GLY A 15 14.05 15.71 -27.33
N THR A 16 15.27 16.10 -26.98
CA THR A 16 16.11 15.45 -25.96
C THR A 16 16.04 16.11 -24.59
N ARG A 17 15.44 17.30 -24.50
CA ARG A 17 15.33 18.06 -23.24
C ARG A 17 14.09 18.92 -23.23
N VAL A 18 13.42 18.97 -22.07
CA VAL A 18 12.35 19.93 -21.78
C VAL A 18 12.80 20.92 -20.71
N SER A 19 12.52 22.19 -20.93
CA SER A 19 12.66 23.28 -19.96
C SER A 19 11.27 23.73 -19.52
N LEU A 20 11.03 23.78 -18.22
CA LEU A 20 9.76 24.14 -17.60
C LEU A 20 9.93 25.42 -16.79
N THR A 21 9.19 26.47 -17.11
CA THR A 21 9.17 27.73 -16.35
C THR A 21 7.93 27.79 -15.46
N LEU A 22 8.13 27.70 -14.15
CA LEU A 22 7.09 27.76 -13.13
C LEU A 22 6.46 29.15 -13.02
N ARG A 23 5.18 29.17 -12.67
CA ARG A 23 4.50 30.38 -12.20
C ARG A 23 5.07 30.78 -10.83
N LYS A 24 5.27 32.09 -10.64
CA LYS A 24 5.72 32.68 -9.37
C LYS A 24 4.54 32.93 -8.43
N GLY A 25 4.80 32.99 -7.13
CA GLY A 25 3.83 33.19 -6.06
C GLY A 25 2.99 31.96 -5.71
N LEU A 26 3.41 30.74 -6.10
CA LEU A 26 2.65 29.51 -5.85
C LEU A 26 2.82 29.02 -4.40
N LYS A 27 2.09 29.63 -3.47
CA LYS A 27 2.14 29.23 -2.05
C LYS A 27 1.79 27.77 -1.84
N TRP A 28 2.60 27.09 -1.02
CA TRP A 28 2.20 25.86 -0.36
C TRP A 28 1.11 26.19 0.65
N GLN A 29 -0.03 25.50 0.53
CA GLN A 29 -1.16 25.75 1.40
C GLN A 29 -0.94 25.04 2.74
N SER A 30 -1.10 25.79 3.82
CA SER A 30 -1.02 25.23 5.17
C SER A 30 -2.22 24.30 5.40
N PRO A 31 -2.01 23.08 5.89
CA PRO A 31 -3.10 22.22 6.37
C PRO A 31 -3.89 22.92 7.49
N ILE A 32 -5.15 22.53 7.65
CA ILE A 32 -5.99 23.08 8.74
C ILE A 32 -5.35 22.76 10.10
N GLY A 33 -5.26 23.77 10.96
CA GLY A 33 -4.58 23.69 12.26
C GLY A 33 -3.10 24.06 12.24
N TYR A 34 -2.54 24.36 11.07
CA TYR A 34 -1.13 24.76 10.87
C TYR A 34 -1.03 26.11 10.14
N GLU A 35 -2.05 26.95 10.21
CA GLU A 35 -2.13 28.24 9.49
C GLU A 35 -1.10 29.27 10.00
N ASP A 36 -0.52 29.05 11.17
CA ASP A 36 0.57 29.86 11.74
C ASP A 36 1.95 29.50 11.16
N GLN A 37 2.05 28.36 10.45
CA GLN A 37 3.28 27.93 9.79
C GLN A 37 3.29 28.32 8.31
N ASP A 38 4.42 28.87 7.86
CA ASP A 38 4.66 29.18 6.45
C ASP A 38 5.49 28.07 5.80
N PHE A 39 4.84 27.27 4.97
CA PHE A 39 5.49 26.20 4.20
C PHE A 39 6.23 26.70 2.95
N GLY A 40 6.18 28.01 2.70
CA GLY A 40 6.86 28.69 1.62
C GLY A 40 6.14 28.59 0.28
N GLU A 41 6.92 28.56 -0.79
CA GLU A 41 6.43 28.58 -2.17
C GLU A 41 6.94 27.36 -2.95
N LEU A 42 6.13 26.85 -3.88
CA LEU A 42 6.58 25.91 -4.89
C LEU A 42 7.55 26.61 -5.85
N ASN A 43 8.83 26.24 -5.75
CA ASN A 43 9.90 26.71 -6.62
C ASN A 43 10.53 25.54 -7.40
N ALA A 44 11.54 25.82 -8.22
CA ALA A 44 12.19 24.80 -9.06
C ALA A 44 12.86 23.70 -8.23
N VAL A 45 13.42 24.02 -7.05
CA VAL A 45 14.08 23.04 -6.18
C VAL A 45 13.06 22.04 -5.63
N GLU A 46 11.93 22.52 -5.12
CA GLU A 46 10.85 21.65 -4.62
C GLU A 46 10.25 20.79 -5.75
N LEU A 47 10.11 21.35 -6.96
CA LEU A 47 9.61 20.58 -8.10
C LEU A 47 10.61 19.50 -8.54
N VAL A 48 11.91 19.78 -8.49
CA VAL A 48 12.97 18.80 -8.77
C VAL A 48 12.95 17.66 -7.76
N GLU A 49 12.78 17.96 -6.47
CA GLU A 49 12.60 16.93 -5.43
C GLU A 49 11.38 16.06 -5.72
N TRP A 50 10.27 16.66 -6.12
CA TRP A 50 9.08 15.90 -6.52
C TRP A 50 9.36 14.98 -7.71
N PHE A 51 9.99 15.48 -8.78
CA PHE A 51 10.34 14.65 -9.94
C PHE A 51 11.27 13.50 -9.57
N ASN A 52 12.38 13.80 -8.90
CA ASN A 52 13.45 12.84 -8.70
C ASN A 52 13.14 11.79 -7.63
N ARG A 53 12.30 12.11 -6.63
CA ARG A 53 11.84 11.11 -5.64
C ARG A 53 10.83 10.13 -6.22
N HIS A 54 9.99 10.58 -7.14
CA HIS A 54 8.96 9.73 -7.72
C HIS A 54 9.48 8.93 -8.93
N ASN A 55 10.37 9.51 -9.73
CA ASN A 55 10.94 8.90 -10.94
C ASN A 55 11.90 7.75 -10.59
N THR A 56 11.69 6.57 -11.18
CA THR A 56 12.50 5.37 -10.88
C THR A 56 13.87 5.35 -11.54
N THR A 57 14.10 6.22 -12.52
CA THR A 57 15.45 6.48 -13.04
C THR A 57 16.35 7.08 -11.97
N THR A 58 15.81 7.91 -11.07
CA THR A 58 16.56 8.58 -10.00
C THR A 58 16.32 7.96 -8.62
N ASN A 59 15.16 7.34 -8.39
CA ASN A 59 14.80 6.62 -7.18
C ASN A 59 14.17 5.25 -7.50
N PRO A 60 14.98 4.20 -7.75
CA PRO A 60 14.48 2.87 -8.12
C PRO A 60 13.54 2.23 -7.10
N GLU A 61 13.63 2.63 -5.82
CA GLU A 61 12.79 2.11 -4.72
C GLU A 61 11.46 2.89 -4.57
N SER A 62 11.21 3.88 -5.42
CA SER A 62 9.96 4.64 -5.41
C SER A 62 8.76 3.69 -5.51
N THR A 63 7.84 3.78 -4.56
CA THR A 63 6.57 3.03 -4.60
C THR A 63 5.42 3.87 -5.19
N TYR A 64 5.73 5.07 -5.68
CA TYR A 64 4.80 5.92 -6.41
C TYR A 64 4.25 5.16 -7.60
N ALA A 65 2.92 5.12 -7.77
CA ALA A 65 2.30 4.24 -8.76
C ALA A 65 2.82 4.50 -10.18
N GLU A 66 3.19 5.76 -10.44
CA GLU A 66 3.61 6.31 -11.72
C GLU A 66 5.15 6.44 -11.86
N GLY A 67 5.92 5.77 -10.99
CA GLY A 67 7.38 5.89 -10.99
C GLY A 67 8.05 5.41 -12.28
N GLY A 68 7.62 4.26 -12.80
CA GLY A 68 8.06 3.71 -14.09
C GLY A 68 7.58 4.56 -15.27
N ASP A 69 6.41 5.17 -15.15
CA ASP A 69 5.90 6.11 -16.12
C ASP A 69 6.82 7.34 -16.26
N LEU A 70 7.25 7.94 -15.15
CA LEU A 70 8.23 9.02 -15.18
C LEU A 70 9.54 8.55 -15.82
N ALA A 71 10.04 7.37 -15.44
CA ALA A 71 11.29 6.81 -15.97
C ALA A 71 11.25 6.45 -17.45
N ALA A 72 10.08 6.20 -18.02
CA ALA A 72 9.94 5.88 -19.44
C ALA A 72 10.20 7.07 -20.37
N VAL A 73 10.12 8.31 -19.86
CA VAL A 73 10.23 9.54 -20.67
C VAL A 73 11.19 10.56 -20.07
N LEU A 74 11.29 10.66 -18.76
CA LEU A 74 12.08 11.67 -18.07
C LEU A 74 13.35 11.07 -17.44
N LEU A 75 14.48 11.74 -17.66
CA LEU A 75 15.70 11.55 -16.91
C LEU A 75 15.68 12.40 -15.63
N GLU A 76 16.84 12.57 -14.99
CA GLU A 76 17.01 13.43 -13.82
C GLU A 76 16.58 14.88 -14.10
N ALA A 77 15.74 15.44 -13.23
CA ALA A 77 15.34 16.84 -13.24
C ALA A 77 16.36 17.72 -12.51
N LYS A 78 16.59 18.94 -13.01
CA LYS A 78 17.56 19.90 -12.49
C LYS A 78 16.99 21.31 -12.41
N ALA A 79 17.20 21.99 -11.29
CA ALA A 79 16.86 23.40 -11.15
C ALA A 79 17.98 24.23 -11.79
N VAL A 80 17.66 25.04 -12.80
CA VAL A 80 18.64 25.94 -13.45
C VAL A 80 18.57 27.36 -12.90
N ASP A 81 17.41 27.75 -12.40
CA ASP A 81 17.21 28.95 -11.59
C ASP A 81 16.05 28.71 -10.59
N GLU A 82 15.61 29.76 -9.89
CA GLU A 82 14.57 29.69 -8.85
C GLU A 82 13.21 29.15 -9.37
N TYR A 83 12.88 29.35 -10.65
CA TYR A 83 11.59 28.98 -11.23
C TYR A 83 11.70 28.14 -12.51
N THR A 84 12.92 27.77 -12.93
CA THR A 84 13.14 26.99 -14.14
C THR A 84 13.71 25.62 -13.81
N VAL A 85 13.03 24.57 -14.29
CA VAL A 85 13.48 23.18 -14.22
C VAL A 85 13.84 22.70 -15.62
N GLU A 86 14.98 22.04 -15.77
CA GLU A 86 15.36 21.32 -16.98
C GLU A 86 15.39 19.82 -16.71
N ILE A 87 14.84 19.05 -17.65
CA ILE A 87 14.78 17.58 -17.55
C ILE A 87 15.21 17.01 -18.89
N GLY A 88 16.15 16.06 -18.86
CA GLY A 88 16.50 15.28 -20.05
C GLY A 88 15.39 14.30 -20.42
N LEU A 89 15.27 13.97 -21.70
CA LEU A 89 14.27 13.04 -22.21
C LEU A 89 14.96 11.73 -22.62
N VAL A 90 14.34 10.60 -22.26
CA VAL A 90 14.85 9.23 -22.50
C VAL A 90 14.95 8.94 -24.00
N SER A 91 13.98 9.47 -24.77
CA SER A 91 13.91 9.40 -26.22
C SER A 91 13.39 10.74 -26.75
N PRO A 92 13.51 11.03 -28.06
CA PRO A 92 12.91 12.23 -28.64
C PRO A 92 11.41 12.33 -28.32
N VAL A 93 10.99 13.44 -27.68
CA VAL A 93 9.57 13.77 -27.45
C VAL A 93 9.30 15.19 -27.93
N PHE A 94 8.27 15.39 -28.76
CA PHE A 94 7.95 16.70 -29.35
C PHE A 94 6.55 17.25 -29.04
N HIS A 95 5.72 16.46 -28.36
CA HIS A 95 4.34 16.80 -28.02
C HIS A 95 4.05 16.35 -26.59
N CYS A 96 2.78 16.35 -26.16
CA CYS A 96 2.27 15.79 -24.89
C CYS A 96 2.97 16.18 -23.56
N LEU A 97 3.90 17.15 -23.60
CA LEU A 97 4.56 17.80 -22.46
C LEU A 97 4.10 19.26 -22.34
N PRO A 98 4.12 19.86 -21.14
CA PRO A 98 4.54 19.28 -19.86
C PRO A 98 3.48 18.31 -19.34
N LEU A 99 3.83 17.68 -18.22
CA LEU A 99 3.03 16.66 -17.56
C LEU A 99 1.56 17.06 -17.39
N SER A 100 0.67 16.15 -17.81
CA SER A 100 -0.76 16.22 -17.57
C SER A 100 -1.29 14.82 -17.30
N GLN A 101 -2.47 14.73 -16.69
CA GLN A 101 -3.15 13.44 -16.46
C GLN A 101 -3.45 12.68 -17.76
N PHE A 102 -3.49 13.35 -18.92
CA PHE A 102 -3.70 12.70 -20.21
C PHE A 102 -2.40 12.46 -20.98
N GLY A 103 -1.26 13.02 -20.53
CA GLY A 103 -0.03 13.19 -21.32
C GLY A 103 0.67 11.88 -21.70
N CYS A 104 1.86 12.00 -22.30
CA CYS A 104 2.70 10.84 -22.58
C CYS A 104 3.13 10.06 -21.35
N LEU A 105 2.81 10.57 -20.15
CA LEU A 105 3.06 9.87 -18.91
C LEU A 105 1.91 9.02 -18.39
N SER A 106 0.72 9.08 -19.01
CA SER A 106 -0.50 8.39 -18.58
C SER A 106 -1.04 8.81 -17.19
N THR A 107 -0.18 9.26 -16.27
CA THR A 107 -0.54 9.43 -14.86
C THR A 107 0.42 10.40 -14.17
N THR A 108 -0.08 11.56 -13.72
CA THR A 108 0.72 12.42 -12.82
C THR A 108 -0.21 12.96 -11.75
N ARG A 109 -0.06 12.50 -10.51
CA ARG A 109 -0.80 13.09 -9.38
C ARG A 109 -0.32 14.52 -9.15
N GLY A 110 -1.14 15.34 -8.49
CA GLY A 110 -0.80 16.72 -8.19
C GLY A 110 0.54 16.84 -7.45
N VAL A 111 1.32 17.86 -7.81
CA VAL A 111 2.57 18.20 -7.13
C VAL A 111 2.27 18.58 -5.68
N HIS A 112 2.96 17.92 -4.76
CA HIS A 112 2.89 18.15 -3.32
C HIS A 112 4.30 18.28 -2.74
N LYS A 113 4.42 18.88 -1.56
CA LYS A 113 5.71 19.20 -0.93
C LYS A 113 6.35 17.94 -0.32
N VAL A 114 7.02 17.14 -1.15
CA VAL A 114 7.66 15.87 -0.75
C VAL A 114 8.75 16.02 0.31
N THR A 115 9.37 17.20 0.40
CA THR A 115 10.42 17.53 1.37
C THR A 115 9.89 17.65 2.80
N SER A 116 8.57 17.78 2.99
CA SER A 116 7.95 17.74 4.31
C SER A 116 8.19 16.41 5.04
N ALA A 117 8.39 15.31 4.31
CA ALA A 117 8.78 14.04 4.91
C ALA A 117 10.16 14.11 5.59
N ASP A 118 11.06 14.98 5.13
CA ASP A 118 12.39 15.17 5.72
C ASP A 118 12.35 16.13 6.90
N THR A 119 11.51 17.17 6.83
CA THR A 119 11.43 18.21 7.87
C THR A 119 10.50 17.83 9.02
N GLU A 120 9.34 17.24 8.71
CA GLU A 120 8.30 16.89 9.69
C GLU A 120 8.23 15.38 9.97
N GLY A 121 8.88 14.56 9.15
CA GLY A 121 8.81 13.10 9.20
C GLY A 121 7.72 12.51 8.31
N VAL A 122 7.93 11.27 7.86
CA VAL A 122 7.06 10.55 6.90
C VAL A 122 5.61 10.43 7.39
N GLU A 123 5.40 10.13 8.66
CA GLU A 123 4.04 9.96 9.20
C GLU A 123 3.27 11.28 9.28
N TRP A 124 3.96 12.39 9.61
CA TRP A 124 3.34 13.71 9.58
C TRP A 124 2.99 14.10 8.15
N ALA A 125 3.92 13.93 7.21
CA ALA A 125 3.70 14.25 5.79
C ALA A 125 2.59 13.38 5.16
N ARG A 126 2.44 12.13 5.61
CA ARG A 126 1.34 11.24 5.21
C ARG A 126 -0.02 11.73 5.72
N ALA A 127 -0.08 12.24 6.95
CA ALA A 127 -1.31 12.73 7.56
C ALA A 127 -1.71 14.14 7.09
N HIS A 128 -0.74 14.96 6.67
CA HIS A 128 -0.91 16.36 6.32
C HIS A 128 -0.48 16.62 4.88
N HIS A 129 -1.43 16.50 3.94
CA HIS A 129 -1.15 16.80 2.55
C HIS A 129 -0.88 18.31 2.33
N ILE A 130 0.35 18.64 1.94
CA ILE A 130 0.74 20.01 1.55
C ILE A 130 0.78 20.11 0.03
N GLY A 131 -0.24 20.74 -0.54
CA GLY A 131 -0.35 21.02 -1.97
C GLY A 131 -0.43 22.53 -2.26
N THR A 132 -0.55 22.87 -3.54
CA THR A 132 -0.81 24.26 -3.99
C THR A 132 -2.26 24.46 -4.46
N GLY A 133 -3.14 23.48 -4.21
CA GLY A 133 -4.49 23.41 -4.77
C GLY A 133 -5.51 24.40 -4.15
N PRO A 134 -6.73 24.45 -4.72
CA PRO A 134 -7.81 25.35 -4.28
C PRO A 134 -8.50 24.94 -2.97
N TYR A 135 -8.23 23.72 -2.50
CA TYR A 135 -8.73 23.20 -1.23
C TYR A 135 -7.57 22.63 -0.42
N VAL A 136 -7.64 22.78 0.90
CA VAL A 136 -6.72 22.16 1.85
C VAL A 136 -7.40 21.01 2.56
N GLN A 137 -6.62 19.98 2.86
CA GLN A 137 -7.06 18.85 3.68
C GLN A 137 -7.39 19.38 5.08
N GLY A 138 -8.59 19.08 5.56
CA GLY A 138 -9.00 19.24 6.94
C GLY A 138 -8.75 17.97 7.75
N GLN A 139 -9.58 17.72 8.74
CA GLN A 139 -9.53 16.46 9.48
C GLN A 139 -10.01 15.32 8.58
N CYS A 140 -9.15 14.31 8.41
CA CYS A 140 -9.45 13.11 7.66
C CYS A 140 -9.29 11.90 8.55
N THR A 141 -10.32 11.10 8.48
CA THR A 141 -10.58 10.04 9.40
C THR A 141 -10.96 8.87 8.49
N PRO A 142 -10.00 7.98 8.17
CA PRO A 142 -10.27 6.86 7.27
C PRO A 142 -11.27 5.82 7.82
N GLY A 143 -12.28 5.44 7.03
CA GLY A 143 -13.41 4.64 7.50
C GLY A 143 -14.66 5.44 7.88
N ASP A 144 -14.60 6.78 7.99
CA ASP A 144 -15.79 7.62 8.22
C ASP A 144 -15.84 8.92 7.41
N ARG A 145 -14.95 9.91 7.63
CA ARG A 145 -15.08 11.19 6.93
C ARG A 145 -13.78 11.95 6.77
N CYS A 146 -13.71 12.75 5.71
CA CYS A 146 -12.61 13.66 5.43
C CYS A 146 -13.18 15.02 5.04
N THR A 147 -12.66 16.07 5.67
CA THR A 147 -13.08 17.45 5.42
C THR A 147 -12.08 18.15 4.52
N MET A 148 -12.57 19.06 3.66
CA MET A 148 -11.75 19.86 2.77
C MET A 148 -12.24 21.31 2.85
N HIS A 149 -11.32 22.27 2.91
CA HIS A 149 -11.65 23.68 3.08
C HIS A 149 -11.14 24.50 1.90
N ALA A 150 -11.98 25.39 1.36
CA ALA A 150 -11.60 26.25 0.26
C ALA A 150 -10.50 27.23 0.70
N VAL A 151 -9.52 27.45 -0.18
CA VAL A 151 -8.49 28.47 0.01
C VAL A 151 -9.06 29.83 -0.38
N ASP A 152 -9.14 30.75 0.59
CA ASP A 152 -9.71 32.10 0.43
C ASP A 152 -9.10 32.91 -0.72
N ARG A 153 -7.84 32.65 -1.06
CA ARG A 153 -7.09 33.33 -2.14
C ARG A 153 -6.19 32.36 -2.88
N HIS A 154 -6.80 31.55 -3.72
CA HIS A 154 -6.07 30.61 -4.58
C HIS A 154 -5.61 31.27 -5.89
N TRP A 155 -4.45 30.84 -6.42
CA TRP A 155 -3.81 31.43 -7.59
C TRP A 155 -4.53 31.16 -8.92
N ARG A 156 -5.47 30.20 -8.94
CA ARG A 156 -6.26 29.81 -10.14
C ARG A 156 -7.72 30.21 -10.05
N LYS A 157 -8.45 29.61 -9.11
CA LYS A 157 -9.88 29.82 -8.84
C LYS A 157 -10.14 29.57 -7.35
N ILE A 158 -10.94 30.42 -6.74
CA ILE A 158 -11.47 30.24 -5.37
C ILE A 158 -12.72 29.37 -5.48
N GLY A 159 -12.83 28.34 -4.64
CA GLY A 159 -14.01 27.47 -4.63
C GLY A 159 -15.24 28.20 -4.09
N ASN A 160 -16.42 27.95 -4.68
CA ASN A 160 -17.68 28.54 -4.20
C ASN A 160 -18.22 27.82 -2.96
N VAL A 161 -17.77 26.57 -2.73
CA VAL A 161 -18.14 25.78 -1.56
C VAL A 161 -17.05 25.94 -0.51
N ALA A 162 -17.37 26.62 0.59
CA ALA A 162 -16.40 26.92 1.64
C ALA A 162 -15.78 25.66 2.29
N HIS A 163 -16.58 24.60 2.44
CA HIS A 163 -16.13 23.35 3.03
C HIS A 163 -16.93 22.17 2.47
N ILE A 164 -16.24 21.05 2.24
CA ILE A 164 -16.79 19.79 1.75
C ILE A 164 -16.49 18.69 2.76
N VAL A 165 -17.48 17.86 3.08
CA VAL A 165 -17.30 16.62 3.87
C VAL A 165 -17.51 15.43 2.95
N GLY A 166 -16.45 14.66 2.70
CA GLY A 166 -16.59 13.31 2.16
C GLY A 166 -16.92 12.35 3.29
N ILE A 167 -17.97 11.55 3.15
CA ILE A 167 -18.41 10.55 4.15
C ILE A 167 -18.33 9.17 3.50
N GLN A 168 -17.69 8.21 4.17
CA GLN A 168 -17.60 6.82 3.75
C GLN A 168 -18.87 6.07 4.18
N VAL A 169 -19.72 5.77 3.21
CA VAL A 169 -20.97 5.02 3.42
C VAL A 169 -20.99 3.85 2.43
N PRO A 170 -20.65 2.63 2.86
CA PRO A 170 -20.50 1.50 1.94
C PRO A 170 -21.80 1.11 1.23
N GLU A 171 -22.96 1.16 1.90
CA GLU A 171 -24.22 0.69 1.34
C GLU A 171 -24.99 1.79 0.59
N SER A 172 -25.28 1.57 -0.69
CA SER A 172 -26.04 2.51 -1.53
C SER A 172 -27.45 2.82 -0.99
N THR A 173 -28.09 1.88 -0.30
CA THR A 173 -29.40 2.12 0.34
C THR A 173 -29.32 3.15 1.46
N THR A 174 -28.23 3.13 2.24
CA THR A 174 -27.94 4.13 3.27
C THR A 174 -27.64 5.49 2.64
N GLN A 175 -26.83 5.52 1.58
CA GLN A 175 -26.56 6.76 0.83
C GLN A 175 -27.86 7.39 0.30
N ILE A 176 -28.75 6.60 -0.32
CA ILE A 176 -30.05 7.07 -0.82
C ILE A 176 -30.93 7.61 0.32
N ALA A 177 -30.96 6.94 1.48
CA ALA A 177 -31.72 7.42 2.63
C ALA A 177 -31.19 8.77 3.16
N MET A 178 -29.86 8.92 3.22
CA MET A 178 -29.21 10.18 3.60
C MET A 178 -29.46 11.30 2.58
N LEU A 179 -29.51 10.97 1.29
CA LEU A 179 -29.81 11.92 0.24
C LEU A 179 -31.27 12.40 0.36
N LYS A 180 -32.22 11.46 0.54
CA LYS A 180 -33.66 11.73 0.69
C LYS A 180 -34.02 12.54 1.94
N ASN A 181 -33.32 12.33 3.05
CA ASN A 181 -33.56 13.08 4.29
C ASN A 181 -32.75 14.39 4.38
N GLY A 182 -31.92 14.68 3.37
CA GLY A 182 -31.11 15.89 3.28
C GLY A 182 -29.85 15.89 4.17
N ALA A 183 -29.40 14.72 4.64
CA ALA A 183 -28.15 14.57 5.40
C ALA A 183 -26.90 14.65 4.52
N ILE A 184 -27.00 14.37 3.22
CA ILE A 184 -25.93 14.56 2.22
C ILE A 184 -26.47 15.30 1.01
N ASP A 185 -25.58 15.99 0.30
CA ASP A 185 -25.92 16.76 -0.92
C ASP A 185 -25.65 15.99 -2.21
N MET A 186 -24.74 15.01 -2.19
CA MET A 186 -24.36 14.21 -3.34
C MET A 186 -23.92 12.79 -2.95
N ALA A 187 -24.08 11.82 -3.85
CA ALA A 187 -23.75 10.41 -3.63
C ALA A 187 -23.32 9.71 -4.94
N GLU A 188 -22.30 8.85 -4.86
CA GLU A 188 -21.94 7.92 -5.94
C GLU A 188 -22.78 6.65 -5.81
N LEU A 189 -23.72 6.48 -6.74
CA LEU A 189 -24.66 5.36 -6.74
C LEU A 189 -24.43 4.46 -7.94
N ASP A 190 -24.74 3.18 -7.76
CA ASP A 190 -24.85 2.24 -8.87
C ASP A 190 -25.85 2.75 -9.91
N TYR A 191 -25.46 2.70 -11.18
CA TYR A 191 -26.26 3.16 -12.31
C TYR A 191 -27.65 2.53 -12.34
N LYS A 192 -27.79 1.27 -11.87
CA LYS A 192 -29.08 0.58 -11.81
C LYS A 192 -30.10 1.26 -10.88
N LEU A 193 -29.64 2.01 -9.89
CA LEU A 193 -30.47 2.70 -8.90
C LEU A 193 -30.89 4.11 -9.34
N LEU A 194 -30.30 4.64 -10.42
CA LEU A 194 -30.58 6.01 -10.86
C LEU A 194 -32.07 6.28 -11.15
N PRO A 195 -32.83 5.44 -11.89
CA PRO A 195 -34.21 5.75 -12.24
C PRO A 195 -35.10 6.04 -11.04
N ASP A 196 -34.98 5.23 -9.97
CA ASP A 196 -35.77 5.40 -8.75
C ASP A 196 -35.39 6.71 -8.02
N VAL A 197 -34.08 7.01 -7.95
CA VAL A 197 -33.58 8.20 -7.26
C VAL A 197 -33.91 9.48 -8.06
N LEU A 198 -33.83 9.44 -9.40
CA LEU A 198 -34.22 10.55 -10.26
C LEU A 198 -35.73 10.80 -10.22
N ALA A 199 -36.55 9.75 -10.09
CA ALA A 199 -38.00 9.88 -9.92
C ALA A 199 -38.38 10.62 -8.62
N ASP A 200 -37.52 10.55 -7.60
CA ASP A 200 -37.67 11.29 -6.34
C ASP A 200 -37.19 12.76 -6.42
N GLY A 201 -36.77 13.23 -7.60
CA GLY A 201 -36.43 14.63 -7.85
C GLY A 201 -34.94 14.98 -7.75
N PHE A 202 -34.06 13.99 -7.59
CA PHE A 202 -32.61 14.17 -7.65
C PHE A 202 -32.12 14.22 -9.11
N THR A 203 -30.86 14.64 -9.31
CA THR A 203 -30.24 14.76 -10.64
C THR A 203 -28.97 13.93 -10.71
N PHE A 204 -28.76 13.18 -11.79
CA PHE A 204 -27.45 12.65 -12.13
C PHE A 204 -26.70 13.75 -12.87
N LEU A 205 -25.68 14.32 -12.22
CA LEU A 205 -24.90 15.43 -12.70
C LEU A 205 -23.58 14.93 -13.27
N GLU A 206 -23.36 15.14 -14.57
CA GLU A 206 -22.04 14.94 -15.16
C GLU A 206 -21.07 15.97 -14.56
N THR A 207 -19.98 15.47 -13.95
CA THR A 207 -18.97 16.34 -13.30
C THR A 207 -17.82 16.70 -14.24
N MET A 208 -17.76 16.03 -15.39
CA MET A 208 -16.82 16.27 -16.49
C MET A 208 -17.59 16.11 -17.81
N PRO A 209 -18.46 17.07 -18.17
CA PRO A 209 -19.39 16.90 -19.28
C PRO A 209 -18.73 16.40 -20.56
N GLY A 210 -19.28 15.33 -21.13
CA GLY A 210 -18.74 14.67 -22.32
C GLY A 210 -17.50 13.78 -22.09
N GLY A 211 -17.12 13.52 -20.84
CA GLY A 211 -16.10 12.54 -20.46
C GLY A 211 -16.71 11.23 -20.01
N PHE A 212 -16.09 10.11 -20.40
CA PHE A 212 -16.57 8.76 -20.08
C PHE A 212 -15.50 7.94 -19.36
N VAL A 213 -15.94 6.96 -18.57
CA VAL A 213 -15.10 5.91 -17.98
C VAL A 213 -15.50 4.57 -18.56
N GLY A 214 -14.51 3.83 -19.08
CA GLY A 214 -14.70 2.50 -19.69
C GLY A 214 -14.36 1.37 -18.74
N GLN A 215 -14.87 0.17 -19.02
CA GLN A 215 -14.38 -1.09 -18.45
C GLN A 215 -14.27 -2.15 -19.54
N SER A 216 -13.22 -2.97 -19.41
CA SER A 216 -12.90 -4.07 -20.30
C SER A 216 -12.53 -5.32 -19.51
N VAL A 217 -12.67 -6.49 -20.11
CA VAL A 217 -11.94 -7.66 -19.63
C VAL A 217 -10.52 -7.58 -20.20
N LEU A 218 -9.54 -7.52 -19.32
CA LEU A 218 -8.12 -7.56 -19.65
C LEU A 218 -7.63 -9.01 -19.56
N PHE A 219 -6.71 -9.39 -20.46
CA PHE A 219 -6.07 -10.72 -20.47
C PHE A 219 -4.58 -10.63 -20.11
N PRO A 220 -4.23 -10.28 -18.85
CA PRO A 220 -2.84 -10.14 -18.42
C PRO A 220 -2.09 -11.48 -18.52
N GLY A 221 -0.75 -11.44 -18.55
CA GLY A 221 0.11 -12.61 -18.65
C GLY A 221 0.65 -12.88 -20.06
N ASN A 222 0.15 -12.15 -21.06
CA ASN A 222 0.59 -12.20 -22.47
C ASN A 222 1.94 -11.50 -22.70
N LEU A 223 2.96 -11.79 -21.88
CA LEU A 223 4.27 -11.09 -21.87
C LEU A 223 5.07 -11.36 -23.14
N TRP A 224 5.02 -10.44 -24.11
CA TRP A 224 5.57 -10.63 -25.47
C TRP A 224 6.85 -9.83 -25.77
N GLU A 225 7.41 -9.11 -24.81
CA GLU A 225 8.69 -8.42 -24.99
C GLU A 225 9.89 -9.28 -24.57
N HIS A 226 10.88 -9.39 -25.46
CA HIS A 226 12.13 -10.12 -25.16
C HIS A 226 13.18 -9.24 -24.46
N SER A 227 13.02 -7.91 -24.50
CA SER A 227 13.94 -6.96 -23.90
C SER A 227 13.18 -5.73 -23.43
N HIS A 228 13.67 -5.13 -22.34
CA HIS A 228 13.06 -3.97 -21.74
C HIS A 228 13.07 -2.78 -22.72
N ALA A 229 11.90 -2.17 -22.94
CA ALA A 229 11.67 -1.14 -23.95
C ALA A 229 12.61 0.06 -23.84
N VAL A 230 12.93 0.48 -22.61
CA VAL A 230 13.81 1.61 -22.31
C VAL A 230 15.30 1.23 -22.21
N THR A 231 15.64 0.22 -21.38
CA THR A 231 17.04 -0.11 -21.06
C THR A 231 17.67 -1.11 -22.02
N ALA A 232 16.88 -1.77 -22.87
CA ALA A 232 17.26 -2.89 -23.72
C ALA A 232 17.82 -4.11 -22.95
N GLU A 233 17.67 -4.15 -21.63
CA GLU A 233 18.06 -5.31 -20.83
C GLU A 233 17.23 -6.54 -21.22
N PRO A 234 17.84 -7.73 -21.30
CA PRO A 234 17.12 -8.98 -21.54
C PRO A 234 15.96 -9.18 -20.56
N LEU A 235 14.79 -9.53 -21.10
CA LEU A 235 13.68 -10.07 -20.32
C LEU A 235 13.64 -11.58 -20.53
N GLU A 236 13.19 -12.31 -19.52
CA GLU A 236 12.99 -13.76 -19.57
C GLU A 236 11.51 -14.09 -19.31
N PRO A 237 10.58 -13.65 -20.19
CA PRO A 237 9.15 -13.81 -19.97
C PRO A 237 8.75 -15.27 -19.78
N TRP A 238 9.39 -16.21 -20.48
CA TRP A 238 9.15 -17.67 -20.35
C TRP A 238 9.39 -18.24 -18.94
N ASN A 239 10.10 -17.53 -18.06
CA ASN A 239 10.29 -17.92 -16.65
C ASN A 239 9.17 -17.41 -15.74
N ASN A 240 8.19 -16.68 -16.27
CA ASN A 240 7.11 -16.09 -15.51
C ASN A 240 6.00 -17.12 -15.19
N PRO A 241 5.30 -17.00 -14.04
CA PRO A 241 4.14 -17.83 -13.71
C PRO A 241 3.07 -17.95 -14.81
N SER A 242 2.94 -16.91 -15.64
CA SER A 242 2.00 -16.89 -16.77
C SER A 242 2.29 -17.98 -17.82
N TYR A 243 3.53 -18.46 -17.93
CA TYR A 243 3.94 -19.51 -18.86
C TYR A 243 4.33 -20.82 -18.15
N GLU A 244 4.03 -20.99 -16.85
CA GLU A 244 4.29 -22.26 -16.15
C GLU A 244 3.46 -23.43 -16.72
N LYS A 245 2.32 -23.11 -17.32
CA LYS A 245 1.45 -24.04 -18.03
C LYS A 245 0.78 -23.34 -19.21
N ASP A 246 0.17 -24.17 -20.05
CA ASP A 246 -0.55 -23.73 -21.25
C ASP A 246 -1.95 -23.25 -20.88
N TYR A 247 -2.16 -21.94 -20.82
CA TYR A 247 -3.47 -21.36 -20.52
C TYR A 247 -4.19 -21.01 -21.83
N PRO A 248 -5.47 -21.40 -22.01
CA PRO A 248 -6.19 -21.17 -23.27
C PRO A 248 -6.27 -19.70 -23.74
N TRP A 249 -6.05 -18.73 -22.86
CA TRP A 249 -6.14 -17.29 -23.17
C TRP A 249 -4.79 -16.55 -23.20
N ILE A 250 -3.67 -17.25 -23.00
CA ILE A 250 -2.32 -16.68 -23.02
C ILE A 250 -1.62 -17.20 -24.26
N GLY A 251 -1.18 -16.30 -25.15
CA GLY A 251 -0.40 -16.70 -26.32
C GLY A 251 1.09 -16.68 -26.02
N ASN A 252 1.80 -17.73 -26.41
CA ASN A 252 3.23 -17.91 -26.19
C ASN A 252 4.03 -17.86 -27.52
N PRO A 253 4.75 -16.76 -27.79
CA PRO A 253 5.65 -16.68 -28.94
C PRO A 253 7.03 -17.31 -28.67
N TRP A 254 7.32 -17.73 -27.43
CA TRP A 254 8.64 -18.17 -26.96
C TRP A 254 8.87 -19.69 -27.08
N GLY A 255 7.91 -20.43 -27.62
CA GLY A 255 8.00 -21.88 -27.73
C GLY A 255 7.90 -22.61 -26.39
N HIS A 256 7.86 -23.94 -26.49
CA HIS A 256 7.51 -24.83 -25.38
C HIS A 256 8.42 -26.07 -25.34
N GLN A 257 8.27 -26.90 -24.32
CA GLN A 257 9.01 -28.16 -24.21
C GLN A 257 8.73 -29.06 -25.43
N GLY A 258 9.77 -29.41 -26.19
CA GLY A 258 9.68 -30.27 -27.38
C GLY A 258 9.38 -29.54 -28.70
N GLY A 259 8.99 -28.25 -28.65
CA GLY A 259 8.72 -27.37 -29.79
C GLY A 259 9.35 -25.99 -29.57
N THR A 260 10.65 -25.97 -29.30
CA THR A 260 11.42 -24.79 -28.89
C THR A 260 11.64 -23.84 -30.07
N CYS A 261 11.43 -22.54 -29.90
CA CYS A 261 12.01 -21.56 -30.83
C CYS A 261 13.52 -21.47 -30.64
N ALA A 262 14.29 -21.31 -31.71
CA ALA A 262 15.70 -20.97 -31.62
C ALA A 262 15.93 -19.46 -31.68
N ASN A 263 16.98 -19.03 -30.99
CA ASN A 263 17.42 -17.63 -31.00
C ASN A 263 17.77 -17.21 -32.44
N GLY A 264 17.21 -16.10 -32.87
CA GLY A 264 17.41 -15.54 -34.19
C GLY A 264 16.58 -16.20 -35.30
N ASP A 265 15.63 -17.08 -34.96
CA ASP A 265 14.80 -17.77 -35.96
C ASP A 265 13.91 -16.83 -36.78
N SER A 266 13.59 -15.65 -36.26
CA SER A 266 12.81 -14.61 -36.95
C SER A 266 12.93 -13.25 -36.22
N PRO A 267 12.58 -12.12 -36.87
CA PRO A 267 12.47 -10.82 -36.19
C PRO A 267 11.60 -10.93 -34.94
N GLY A 268 12.09 -10.42 -33.81
CA GLY A 268 11.44 -10.57 -32.50
C GLY A 268 11.97 -11.73 -31.64
N HIS A 269 12.56 -12.78 -32.21
CA HIS A 269 13.17 -13.90 -31.45
C HIS A 269 14.66 -13.67 -31.17
N VAL A 270 15.05 -12.45 -30.79
CA VAL A 270 16.46 -12.15 -30.46
C VAL A 270 16.90 -12.93 -29.22
N LEU A 271 15.96 -13.12 -28.29
CA LEU A 271 16.08 -13.98 -27.13
C LEU A 271 14.81 -14.85 -27.07
N CYS A 272 15.01 -16.16 -26.98
CA CYS A 272 13.96 -17.16 -26.92
C CYS A 272 14.28 -18.12 -25.76
N GLY A 273 13.26 -18.55 -25.04
CA GLY A 273 13.40 -19.52 -23.97
C GLY A 273 12.16 -20.38 -23.88
N ASN A 274 12.35 -21.63 -23.49
CA ASN A 274 11.31 -22.63 -23.60
C ASN A 274 10.43 -22.59 -22.36
N ALA A 275 9.15 -22.27 -22.56
CA ALA A 275 8.17 -22.44 -21.49
C ALA A 275 8.20 -23.91 -20.98
N PRO A 276 8.05 -24.14 -19.66
CA PRO A 276 8.22 -25.45 -19.05
C PRO A 276 7.13 -26.48 -19.39
N TYR A 277 6.09 -26.11 -20.12
CA TYR A 277 5.01 -27.01 -20.52
C TYR A 277 5.23 -27.61 -21.90
N THR A 278 4.52 -28.71 -22.19
CA THR A 278 4.40 -29.25 -23.55
C THR A 278 3.03 -28.85 -24.08
N ASP A 279 2.99 -28.12 -25.19
CA ASP A 279 1.76 -27.84 -25.92
C ASP A 279 1.25 -29.13 -26.58
N ILE A 280 0.00 -29.47 -26.29
CA ILE A 280 -0.66 -30.69 -26.74
C ILE A 280 -2.09 -30.48 -27.22
N ASP A 281 -2.62 -29.26 -27.17
CA ASP A 281 -4.02 -28.96 -27.45
C ASP A 281 -4.20 -28.10 -28.71
N ASN A 282 -3.11 -27.57 -29.28
CA ASN A 282 -3.17 -26.80 -30.51
C ASN A 282 -3.69 -27.63 -31.71
N PRO A 283 -4.71 -27.12 -32.44
CA PRO A 283 -5.14 -27.71 -33.70
C PRO A 283 -4.02 -27.80 -34.73
N ALA A 284 -4.12 -28.77 -35.65
CA ALA A 284 -3.10 -28.95 -36.68
C ALA A 284 -2.92 -27.69 -37.55
N GLY A 285 -1.72 -27.13 -37.54
CA GLY A 285 -1.37 -25.92 -38.31
C GLY A 285 -1.73 -24.60 -37.63
N MET A 286 -2.16 -24.64 -36.36
CA MET A 286 -2.36 -23.48 -35.50
C MET A 286 -1.18 -23.37 -34.53
N ASP A 287 -0.74 -22.13 -34.28
CA ASP A 287 0.21 -21.85 -33.20
C ASP A 287 -0.54 -21.35 -31.95
N ASP A 288 0.15 -21.37 -30.83
CA ASP A 288 -0.40 -20.99 -29.53
C ASP A 288 -0.92 -19.55 -29.49
N MET A 289 -0.24 -18.65 -30.21
CA MET A 289 -0.66 -17.26 -30.37
C MET A 289 -2.05 -17.16 -30.99
N GLU A 290 -2.29 -17.87 -32.10
CA GLU A 290 -3.56 -17.89 -32.81
C GLU A 290 -4.66 -18.60 -32.01
N GLN A 291 -4.35 -19.73 -31.35
CA GLN A 291 -5.32 -20.43 -30.49
C GLN A 291 -5.82 -19.52 -29.38
N ALA A 292 -4.90 -18.88 -28.64
CA ALA A 292 -5.24 -17.97 -27.56
C ALA A 292 -5.99 -16.72 -28.06
N ARG A 293 -5.64 -16.20 -29.25
CA ARG A 293 -6.37 -15.09 -29.88
C ARG A 293 -7.82 -15.46 -30.18
N LEU A 294 -8.06 -16.65 -30.73
CA LEU A 294 -9.42 -17.15 -30.99
C LEU A 294 -10.23 -17.33 -29.70
N VAL A 295 -9.60 -17.82 -28.63
CA VAL A 295 -10.24 -17.92 -27.31
C VAL A 295 -10.62 -16.52 -26.81
N ARG A 296 -9.71 -15.55 -26.78
CA ARG A 296 -10.03 -14.18 -26.33
C ARG A 296 -11.12 -13.53 -27.20
N LEU A 297 -11.09 -13.74 -28.52
CA LEU A 297 -12.14 -13.27 -29.42
C LEU A 297 -13.50 -13.94 -29.15
N ALA A 298 -13.51 -15.25 -28.86
CA ALA A 298 -14.74 -15.95 -28.48
C ALA A 298 -15.32 -15.41 -27.18
N LEU A 299 -14.48 -15.22 -26.16
CA LEU A 299 -14.87 -14.66 -24.88
C LEU A 299 -15.42 -13.23 -25.04
N SER A 300 -14.83 -12.40 -25.90
CA SER A 300 -15.30 -11.05 -26.23
C SER A 300 -16.64 -11.05 -27.01
N THR A 301 -16.80 -11.98 -27.94
CA THR A 301 -18.02 -12.14 -28.78
C THR A 301 -19.22 -12.59 -27.96
N ALA A 302 -18.97 -13.36 -26.90
CA ALA A 302 -20.01 -13.89 -26.02
C ALA A 302 -20.63 -12.84 -25.08
N ILE A 303 -19.95 -11.72 -24.85
CA ILE A 303 -20.44 -10.66 -23.97
C ILE A 303 -21.62 -9.96 -24.67
N ASP A 304 -22.78 -9.93 -24.02
CA ASP A 304 -23.94 -9.16 -24.47
C ASP A 304 -23.89 -7.74 -23.89
N ARG A 305 -23.16 -6.85 -24.56
CA ARG A 305 -22.96 -5.46 -24.08
C ARG A 305 -24.25 -4.66 -24.12
N GLY A 306 -25.14 -4.96 -25.08
CA GLY A 306 -26.49 -4.42 -25.12
C GLY A 306 -27.29 -4.75 -23.86
N ALA A 307 -27.35 -6.03 -23.47
CA ALA A 307 -28.05 -6.46 -22.26
C ALA A 307 -27.43 -5.89 -20.98
N VAL A 308 -26.09 -5.80 -20.92
CA VAL A 308 -25.38 -5.11 -19.82
C VAL A 308 -25.84 -3.66 -19.73
N ASN A 309 -25.86 -2.94 -20.85
CA ASN A 309 -26.27 -1.54 -20.87
C ASN A 309 -27.73 -1.37 -20.42
N ASP A 310 -28.62 -2.18 -20.96
CA ASP A 310 -30.06 -2.07 -20.69
C ASP A 310 -30.41 -2.48 -19.25
N SER A 311 -29.78 -3.54 -18.73
CA SER A 311 -30.18 -4.17 -17.46
C SER A 311 -29.40 -3.66 -16.24
N LEU A 312 -28.14 -3.27 -16.42
CA LEU A 312 -27.23 -2.90 -15.33
C LEU A 312 -26.88 -1.41 -15.33
N LEU A 313 -26.88 -0.78 -16.52
CA LEU A 313 -26.52 0.63 -16.68
C LEU A 313 -27.73 1.53 -17.00
N ASN A 314 -28.95 0.97 -17.03
CA ASN A 314 -30.19 1.70 -17.36
C ASN A 314 -30.13 2.49 -18.68
N GLY A 315 -29.41 1.96 -19.67
CA GLY A 315 -29.29 2.55 -21.00
C GLY A 315 -28.43 3.83 -21.08
N ILE A 316 -27.79 4.25 -20.00
CA ILE A 316 -26.94 5.46 -20.00
C ILE A 316 -25.53 5.15 -20.53
N GLY A 317 -25.13 3.89 -20.52
CA GLY A 317 -23.84 3.43 -21.01
C GLY A 317 -23.79 3.35 -22.53
N THR A 318 -22.58 3.18 -23.04
CA THR A 318 -22.28 2.93 -24.46
C THR A 318 -21.40 1.69 -24.56
N PRO A 319 -21.80 0.65 -25.33
CA PRO A 319 -20.93 -0.49 -25.60
C PRO A 319 -19.59 -0.07 -26.21
N ILE A 320 -18.50 -0.66 -25.73
CA ILE A 320 -17.16 -0.54 -26.33
C ILE A 320 -16.62 -1.92 -26.66
N TYR A 321 -15.74 -2.03 -27.65
CA TYR A 321 -15.29 -3.33 -28.18
C TYR A 321 -13.79 -3.58 -27.92
N SER A 322 -13.07 -2.53 -27.54
CA SER A 322 -11.74 -2.54 -26.93
C SER A 322 -11.69 -1.38 -25.94
N GLU A 323 -10.82 -1.46 -24.93
CA GLU A 323 -10.48 -0.32 -24.05
C GLU A 323 -10.07 0.91 -24.88
N TYR A 324 -9.47 0.67 -26.05
CA TYR A 324 -8.91 1.71 -26.89
C TYR A 324 -9.87 2.29 -27.93
N MET A 325 -11.06 1.70 -28.11
CA MET A 325 -11.91 2.08 -29.22
C MET A 325 -13.39 1.73 -29.01
N GLY A 326 -14.24 2.73 -29.23
CA GLY A 326 -15.69 2.61 -29.14
C GLY A 326 -16.42 3.82 -29.73
N PRO A 327 -17.75 3.83 -29.75
CA PRO A 327 -18.55 4.81 -30.49
C PRO A 327 -18.28 6.29 -30.19
N ASN A 328 -17.89 6.62 -28.97
CA ASN A 328 -17.60 8.00 -28.57
C ASN A 328 -16.13 8.41 -28.79
N TYR A 329 -15.25 7.47 -29.16
CA TYR A 329 -13.82 7.71 -29.30
C TYR A 329 -13.49 8.45 -30.61
N PRO A 330 -12.51 9.37 -30.59
CA PRO A 330 -12.00 9.98 -31.81
C PRO A 330 -11.52 8.90 -32.79
N GLY A 331 -11.98 8.96 -34.04
CA GLY A 331 -11.57 8.02 -35.08
C GLY A 331 -12.41 6.74 -35.16
N TRP A 332 -13.44 6.56 -34.32
CA TRP A 332 -14.36 5.43 -34.41
C TRP A 332 -14.98 5.28 -35.80
N ASP A 333 -14.87 4.07 -36.36
CA ASP A 333 -15.58 3.63 -37.55
C ASP A 333 -16.01 2.17 -37.33
N SER A 334 -17.32 1.96 -37.15
CA SER A 334 -17.88 0.63 -36.91
C SER A 334 -17.68 -0.35 -38.06
N SER A 335 -17.40 0.15 -39.28
CA SER A 335 -17.13 -0.67 -40.46
C SER A 335 -15.65 -1.03 -40.64
N ARG A 336 -14.77 -0.42 -39.84
CA ARG A 336 -13.34 -0.66 -39.91
C ARG A 336 -12.99 -2.08 -39.47
N ASN A 337 -11.99 -2.61 -40.14
CA ASN A 337 -11.38 -3.89 -39.86
C ASN A 337 -9.95 -3.66 -39.39
N ALA A 338 -9.54 -4.37 -38.33
CA ALA A 338 -8.20 -4.26 -37.76
C ALA A 338 -7.10 -4.72 -38.74
N GLY A 339 -7.41 -5.63 -39.67
CA GLY A 339 -6.39 -6.36 -40.42
C GLY A 339 -5.82 -7.51 -39.59
N CYS A 340 -4.71 -8.09 -40.06
CA CYS A 340 -4.04 -9.21 -39.40
C CYS A 340 -2.59 -8.85 -39.12
N PHE A 341 -2.10 -9.20 -37.93
CA PHE A 341 -0.76 -8.85 -37.48
C PHE A 341 0.02 -10.08 -37.00
N SER A 342 1.34 -10.03 -37.13
CA SER A 342 2.22 -10.84 -36.29
C SER A 342 2.23 -10.28 -34.86
N TRP A 343 2.73 -11.05 -33.90
CA TRP A 343 2.85 -10.58 -32.52
C TRP A 343 3.86 -9.42 -32.38
N THR A 344 4.82 -9.30 -33.31
CA THR A 344 5.74 -8.16 -33.45
C THR A 344 5.09 -6.90 -34.06
N GLY A 345 3.84 -7.00 -34.52
CA GLY A 345 3.07 -5.88 -35.08
C GLY A 345 3.29 -5.65 -36.58
N ASP A 346 3.86 -6.61 -37.30
CA ASP A 346 4.00 -6.51 -38.75
C ASP A 346 2.71 -7.03 -39.42
N ALA A 347 2.27 -6.38 -40.49
CA ALA A 347 1.07 -6.81 -41.20
C ALA A 347 1.29 -8.18 -41.87
N VAL A 348 0.35 -9.11 -41.67
CA VAL A 348 0.38 -10.46 -42.25
C VAL A 348 -0.85 -10.71 -43.12
N SER A 349 -0.79 -11.75 -43.96
CA SER A 349 -1.93 -12.14 -44.79
C SER A 349 -3.01 -12.83 -43.93
N CYS A 350 -4.23 -12.31 -43.96
CA CYS A 350 -5.38 -13.00 -43.36
C CYS A 350 -5.71 -14.27 -44.16
N SER A 351 -5.57 -15.44 -43.55
CA SER A 351 -5.86 -16.74 -44.17
C SER A 351 -6.15 -17.81 -43.12
N GLY A 352 -6.96 -18.81 -43.47
CA GLY A 352 -7.35 -19.85 -42.51
C GLY A 352 -8.12 -19.25 -41.33
N THR A 353 -7.71 -19.56 -40.10
CA THR A 353 -8.30 -19.00 -38.88
C THR A 353 -7.82 -17.58 -38.58
N VAL A 354 -6.66 -17.18 -39.11
CA VAL A 354 -6.09 -15.84 -38.98
C VAL A 354 -6.91 -14.89 -39.85
N GLN A 355 -7.95 -14.31 -39.27
CA GLN A 355 -8.88 -13.39 -39.93
C GLN A 355 -8.87 -12.04 -39.23
N SER A 356 -9.12 -10.99 -40.01
CA SER A 356 -9.28 -9.64 -39.46
C SER A 356 -10.49 -9.60 -38.53
N VAL A 357 -10.39 -8.75 -37.51
CA VAL A 357 -11.47 -8.49 -36.56
C VAL A 357 -12.11 -7.13 -36.89
N PRO A 358 -13.43 -7.03 -37.05
CA PRO A 358 -14.09 -5.74 -37.18
C PRO A 358 -14.02 -4.98 -35.86
N TRP A 359 -13.91 -3.66 -35.92
CA TRP A 359 -13.91 -2.82 -34.73
C TRP A 359 -15.21 -2.95 -33.92
N GLN A 360 -16.34 -3.11 -34.59
CA GLN A 360 -17.58 -3.54 -33.96
C GLN A 360 -17.71 -5.06 -34.09
N ILE A 361 -17.41 -5.78 -33.01
CA ILE A 361 -17.51 -7.24 -32.94
C ILE A 361 -18.99 -7.63 -32.76
N ALA A 362 -19.35 -8.84 -33.19
CA ALA A 362 -20.65 -9.42 -32.88
C ALA A 362 -20.86 -9.45 -31.35
N ASP A 363 -22.08 -9.13 -30.92
CA ASP A 363 -22.42 -8.89 -29.51
C ASP A 363 -23.38 -9.98 -29.01
N GLY A 364 -23.08 -10.59 -27.88
CA GLY A 364 -23.89 -11.66 -27.26
C GLY A 364 -24.07 -12.93 -28.11
N ASP A 365 -23.27 -13.13 -29.17
CA ASP A 365 -23.46 -14.23 -30.12
C ASP A 365 -22.72 -15.49 -29.64
N LEU A 366 -23.44 -16.29 -28.83
CA LEU A 366 -22.90 -17.54 -28.28
C LEU A 366 -22.61 -18.62 -29.33
N ASP A 367 -23.31 -18.61 -30.48
CA ASP A 367 -23.06 -19.56 -31.56
C ASP A 367 -21.76 -19.21 -32.28
N ALA A 368 -21.55 -17.93 -32.59
CA ALA A 368 -20.30 -17.45 -33.17
C ALA A 368 -19.11 -17.63 -32.21
N ALA A 369 -19.27 -17.27 -30.93
CA ALA A 369 -18.27 -17.52 -29.90
C ALA A 369 -17.97 -19.02 -29.76
N GLY A 370 -19.00 -19.87 -29.81
CA GLY A 370 -18.84 -21.31 -29.76
C GLY A 370 -18.05 -21.88 -30.93
N ALA A 371 -18.28 -21.38 -32.15
CA ALA A 371 -17.56 -21.78 -33.35
C ALA A 371 -16.08 -21.34 -33.32
N LEU A 372 -15.78 -20.20 -32.70
CA LEU A 372 -14.40 -19.75 -32.46
C LEU A 372 -13.68 -20.71 -31.50
N LEU A 373 -14.33 -21.12 -30.40
CA LEU A 373 -13.76 -22.11 -29.47
C LEU A 373 -13.59 -23.50 -30.11
N ASP A 374 -14.53 -23.93 -30.96
CA ASP A 374 -14.38 -25.17 -31.73
C ASP A 374 -13.16 -25.10 -32.66
N SER A 375 -12.96 -23.94 -33.31
CA SER A 375 -11.81 -23.70 -34.19
C SER A 375 -10.49 -23.64 -33.44
N ALA A 376 -10.51 -23.14 -32.19
CA ALA A 376 -9.37 -23.12 -31.27
C ALA A 376 -9.04 -24.49 -30.67
N GLY A 377 -9.78 -25.55 -31.00
CA GLY A 377 -9.50 -26.90 -30.50
C GLY A 377 -10.22 -27.28 -29.22
N TYR A 378 -11.19 -26.48 -28.78
CA TYR A 378 -11.98 -26.72 -27.57
C TYR A 378 -13.43 -27.08 -27.91
N PRO A 379 -13.71 -28.28 -28.48
CA PRO A 379 -15.05 -28.64 -28.93
C PRO A 379 -16.02 -28.81 -27.75
N LEU A 380 -17.29 -28.46 -27.98
CA LEU A 380 -18.36 -28.70 -27.01
C LEU A 380 -18.81 -30.17 -27.05
N VAL A 381 -18.56 -30.92 -25.97
CA VAL A 381 -19.01 -32.32 -25.83
C VAL A 381 -19.72 -32.50 -24.50
N GLY A 382 -20.98 -32.97 -24.54
CA GLY A 382 -21.78 -33.17 -23.33
C GLY A 382 -22.03 -31.90 -22.53
N GLY A 383 -22.05 -30.73 -23.19
CA GLY A 383 -22.22 -29.42 -22.54
C GLY A 383 -20.96 -28.86 -21.88
N LYS A 384 -19.79 -29.49 -22.07
CA LYS A 384 -18.50 -29.00 -21.55
C LYS A 384 -17.46 -28.88 -22.68
N ARG A 385 -16.67 -27.81 -22.66
CA ARG A 385 -15.52 -27.60 -23.55
C ARG A 385 -14.41 -28.58 -23.20
N GLN A 386 -14.03 -29.43 -24.15
CA GLN A 386 -12.99 -30.43 -23.92
C GLN A 386 -11.61 -29.78 -23.94
N GLY A 387 -10.73 -30.14 -22.99
CA GLY A 387 -9.37 -29.59 -22.90
C GLY A 387 -9.29 -28.17 -22.32
N PHE A 388 -10.41 -27.46 -22.21
CA PHE A 388 -10.44 -26.10 -21.69
C PHE A 388 -10.31 -26.10 -20.17
N GLU A 389 -9.26 -25.46 -19.66
CA GLU A 389 -9.04 -25.34 -18.22
C GLU A 389 -10.10 -24.45 -17.55
N LYS A 390 -10.36 -24.69 -16.27
CA LYS A 390 -11.21 -23.79 -15.46
C LYS A 390 -10.70 -22.35 -15.56
N LEU A 391 -11.58 -21.44 -15.93
CA LEU A 391 -11.30 -20.02 -16.02
C LEU A 391 -11.70 -19.32 -14.73
N THR A 392 -10.88 -18.39 -14.27
CA THR A 392 -11.17 -17.54 -13.10
C THR A 392 -11.25 -16.10 -13.57
N LEU A 393 -12.44 -15.50 -13.51
CA LEU A 393 -12.59 -14.06 -13.78
C LEU A 393 -12.41 -13.30 -12.47
N GLN A 394 -11.37 -12.48 -12.42
CA GLN A 394 -11.17 -11.55 -11.33
C GLN A 394 -11.98 -10.27 -11.54
N ALA A 395 -12.54 -9.69 -10.48
CA ALA A 395 -13.22 -8.40 -10.54
C ALA A 395 -13.03 -7.57 -9.25
N TYR A 396 -13.09 -6.25 -9.39
CA TYR A 396 -13.25 -5.28 -8.30
C TYR A 396 -14.04 -4.08 -8.83
N SER A 397 -14.44 -3.16 -7.96
CA SER A 397 -15.27 -2.00 -8.35
C SER A 397 -14.62 -1.14 -9.46
N ALA A 398 -13.30 -0.97 -9.40
CA ALA A 398 -12.54 -0.07 -10.28
C ALA A 398 -13.21 1.31 -10.46
N GLU A 399 -12.92 2.01 -11.54
CA GLU A 399 -13.34 3.40 -11.74
C GLU A 399 -14.78 3.55 -12.22
N ALA A 400 -15.43 2.49 -12.73
CA ALA A 400 -16.87 2.54 -13.03
C ALA A 400 -17.77 2.26 -11.82
N GLY A 401 -17.19 2.06 -10.63
CA GLY A 401 -17.94 1.84 -9.40
C GLY A 401 -18.51 0.41 -9.27
N PRO A 402 -19.36 0.17 -8.25
CA PRO A 402 -19.86 -1.17 -7.91
C PRO A 402 -20.57 -1.92 -9.04
N ALA A 403 -21.06 -1.21 -10.06
CA ALA A 403 -21.70 -1.79 -11.24
C ALA A 403 -20.80 -2.83 -11.94
N GLY A 404 -19.47 -2.63 -11.94
CA GLY A 404 -18.52 -3.56 -12.54
C GLY A 404 -18.59 -4.98 -11.94
N LEU A 405 -18.93 -5.11 -10.65
CA LEU A 405 -19.02 -6.43 -10.00
C LEU A 405 -20.18 -7.28 -10.54
N GLU A 406 -21.35 -6.67 -10.76
CA GLU A 406 -22.52 -7.36 -11.32
C GLU A 406 -22.38 -7.61 -12.83
N VAL A 407 -21.65 -6.72 -13.51
CA VAL A 407 -21.24 -6.96 -14.91
C VAL A 407 -20.34 -8.20 -14.99
N ALA A 408 -19.39 -8.37 -14.06
CA ALA A 408 -18.56 -9.58 -14.02
C ALA A 408 -19.40 -10.85 -13.86
N ASP A 409 -20.42 -10.83 -12.98
CA ASP A 409 -21.34 -11.96 -12.80
C ASP A 409 -22.10 -12.30 -14.09
N THR A 410 -22.52 -11.28 -14.85
CA THR A 410 -23.19 -11.47 -16.14
C THR A 410 -22.25 -12.08 -17.18
N ILE A 411 -21.03 -11.57 -17.29
CA ILE A 411 -20.00 -12.10 -18.20
C ILE A 411 -19.67 -13.56 -17.86
N MET A 412 -19.51 -13.89 -16.58
CA MET A 412 -19.28 -15.27 -16.13
C MET A 412 -20.45 -16.18 -16.50
N SER A 413 -21.69 -15.68 -16.40
CA SER A 413 -22.88 -16.42 -16.82
C SER A 413 -22.86 -16.74 -18.31
N ASP A 414 -22.50 -15.76 -19.15
CA ASP A 414 -22.42 -15.95 -20.60
C ASP A 414 -21.30 -16.91 -21.00
N TRP A 415 -20.14 -16.83 -20.35
CA TRP A 415 -19.05 -17.79 -20.59
C TRP A 415 -19.38 -19.20 -20.09
N ALA A 416 -20.11 -19.34 -18.98
CA ALA A 416 -20.59 -20.64 -18.53
C ALA A 416 -21.54 -21.29 -19.55
N ARG A 417 -22.35 -20.49 -20.26
CA ARG A 417 -23.24 -20.97 -21.33
C ARG A 417 -22.48 -21.51 -22.55
N LEU A 418 -21.20 -21.14 -22.73
CA LEU A 418 -20.32 -21.75 -23.72
C LEU A 418 -19.78 -23.14 -23.32
N GLY A 419 -20.12 -23.63 -22.12
CA GLY A 419 -19.62 -24.88 -21.58
C GLY A 419 -18.24 -24.77 -20.92
N ILE A 420 -17.81 -23.56 -20.59
CA ILE A 420 -16.56 -23.29 -19.84
C ILE A 420 -16.86 -23.42 -18.35
N GLU A 421 -15.95 -24.07 -17.62
CA GLU A 421 -15.99 -24.08 -16.16
C GLU A 421 -15.43 -22.75 -15.64
N ILE A 422 -16.24 -21.96 -14.93
CA ILE A 422 -15.92 -20.60 -14.52
C ILE A 422 -15.97 -20.46 -12.99
N GLU A 423 -15.08 -19.65 -12.41
CA GLU A 423 -15.21 -19.13 -11.06
C GLU A 423 -14.95 -17.61 -11.02
N GLY A 424 -15.57 -16.94 -10.05
CA GLY A 424 -15.35 -15.52 -9.78
C GLY A 424 -14.40 -15.31 -8.61
N LEU A 425 -13.57 -14.28 -8.70
CA LEU A 425 -12.61 -13.90 -7.66
C LEU A 425 -12.65 -12.39 -7.41
N VAL A 426 -13.11 -12.00 -6.22
CA VAL A 426 -13.08 -10.59 -5.77
C VAL A 426 -11.98 -10.44 -4.74
N GLU A 427 -11.02 -9.57 -5.03
CA GLU A 427 -9.83 -9.36 -4.20
C GLU A 427 -9.55 -7.87 -3.99
N ASP A 428 -8.86 -7.54 -2.90
CA ASP A 428 -8.45 -6.19 -2.61
C ASP A 428 -7.44 -5.67 -3.65
N TYR A 429 -7.74 -4.52 -4.26
CA TYR A 429 -6.91 -3.95 -5.31
C TYR A 429 -5.52 -3.56 -4.79
N GLY A 430 -5.45 -2.87 -3.66
CA GLY A 430 -4.20 -2.32 -3.13
C GLY A 430 -3.24 -3.38 -2.57
N GLY A 431 -3.80 -4.38 -1.88
CA GLY A 431 -3.07 -5.43 -1.18
C GLY A 431 -2.75 -6.65 -2.03
N VAL A 432 -3.51 -6.93 -3.09
CA VAL A 432 -3.34 -8.17 -3.88
C VAL A 432 -3.19 -7.94 -5.38
N ILE A 433 -4.10 -7.19 -6.01
CA ILE A 433 -4.10 -7.04 -7.48
C ILE A 433 -2.92 -6.17 -7.94
N SER A 434 -2.80 -4.96 -7.38
CA SER A 434 -1.74 -4.01 -7.74
C SER A 434 -0.32 -4.55 -7.54
N PRO A 435 0.01 -5.25 -6.44
CA PRO A 435 1.31 -5.93 -6.30
C PRO A 435 1.58 -6.96 -7.40
N ARG A 436 0.59 -7.81 -7.75
CA ARG A 436 0.75 -8.81 -8.83
C ARG A 436 0.95 -8.16 -10.20
N MET A 437 0.19 -7.11 -10.51
CA MET A 437 0.34 -6.33 -11.75
C MET A 437 1.75 -5.70 -11.86
N ARG A 438 2.24 -5.08 -10.78
CA ARG A 438 3.62 -4.53 -10.71
C ARG A 438 4.68 -5.60 -10.98
N GLN A 439 4.51 -6.79 -10.41
CA GLN A 439 5.42 -7.91 -10.57
C GLN A 439 5.26 -8.67 -11.90
N ARG A 440 4.23 -8.33 -12.71
CA ARG A 440 3.87 -9.04 -13.95
C ARG A 440 3.56 -10.52 -13.73
N ILE A 441 3.00 -10.87 -12.57
CA ILE A 441 2.61 -12.24 -12.23
C ILE A 441 1.09 -12.43 -12.20
N GLN A 442 0.34 -11.42 -12.63
CA GLN A 442 -1.09 -11.59 -12.89
C GLN A 442 -1.28 -12.21 -14.28
N PHE A 443 -2.00 -13.32 -14.33
CA PHE A 443 -2.31 -14.05 -15.56
C PHE A 443 -3.81 -14.41 -15.66
N LEU A 444 -4.59 -14.09 -14.63
CA LEU A 444 -6.03 -14.28 -14.62
C LEU A 444 -6.71 -13.14 -15.39
N PRO A 445 -7.70 -13.44 -16.25
CA PRO A 445 -8.55 -12.42 -16.82
C PRO A 445 -9.18 -11.57 -15.73
N VAL A 446 -9.20 -10.25 -15.91
CA VAL A 446 -9.72 -9.31 -14.92
C VAL A 446 -10.64 -8.29 -15.58
N LEU A 447 -11.84 -8.13 -15.04
CA LEU A 447 -12.73 -7.03 -15.42
C LEU A 447 -12.30 -5.78 -14.66
N MET A 448 -11.71 -4.85 -15.39
CA MET A 448 -11.30 -3.54 -14.89
C MET A 448 -11.03 -2.59 -16.06
N ASN A 449 -10.70 -1.35 -15.79
CA ASN A 449 -10.00 -0.51 -16.73
C ASN A 449 -8.49 -0.75 -16.62
N GLY A 450 -7.79 -0.64 -17.75
CA GLY A 450 -6.33 -0.62 -17.77
C GLY A 450 -5.85 0.80 -17.46
N ASP A 451 -5.23 1.43 -18.46
CA ASP A 451 -5.17 2.87 -18.51
C ASP A 451 -6.47 3.38 -19.12
N ILE A 452 -7.06 4.43 -18.57
CA ILE A 452 -8.35 4.94 -19.07
C ILE A 452 -8.15 5.76 -20.36
N HIS A 453 -7.74 5.09 -21.42
CA HIS A 453 -7.95 5.58 -22.77
C HIS A 453 -9.45 5.76 -22.95
N SER A 454 -9.89 7.01 -22.99
CA SER A 454 -11.29 7.39 -23.06
C SER A 454 -11.53 8.23 -24.30
N ASN A 455 -12.79 8.55 -24.54
CA ASN A 455 -13.24 9.37 -25.65
C ASN A 455 -12.62 10.80 -25.71
N VAL A 456 -11.94 11.23 -24.65
CA VAL A 456 -11.24 12.53 -24.60
C VAL A 456 -9.73 12.40 -24.80
N TYR A 457 -9.22 11.18 -24.99
CA TYR A 457 -7.80 10.93 -25.26
C TYR A 457 -7.45 11.38 -26.70
N PRO A 458 -6.39 12.20 -26.90
CA PRO A 458 -6.05 12.68 -28.24
C PRO A 458 -5.63 11.56 -29.18
N LEU A 459 -6.20 11.54 -30.39
CA LEU A 459 -5.91 10.53 -31.41
C LEU A 459 -4.45 10.55 -31.89
N ASP A 460 -3.75 11.67 -31.75
CA ASP A 460 -2.34 11.83 -32.15
C ASP A 460 -1.36 11.52 -31.00
N TRP A 461 -1.82 11.05 -29.85
CA TRP A 461 -0.97 10.66 -28.71
C TRP A 461 -0.69 9.14 -28.75
N PRO A 462 0.41 8.64 -28.18
CA PRO A 462 0.63 7.19 -28.13
C PRO A 462 -0.45 6.51 -27.27
N LEU A 463 -0.71 5.22 -27.51
CA LEU A 463 -1.45 4.44 -26.53
C LEU A 463 -0.64 4.32 -25.22
N PRO A 464 -1.33 4.00 -24.11
CA PRO A 464 -0.73 3.80 -22.80
C PRO A 464 0.52 2.92 -22.78
N ARG A 465 1.50 3.33 -21.97
CA ARG A 465 2.81 2.66 -21.87
C ARG A 465 2.80 1.46 -20.95
N ILE A 466 1.79 1.37 -20.10
CA ILE A 466 1.55 0.25 -19.20
C ILE A 466 1.32 -1.09 -19.93
N ASP A 467 1.04 -1.03 -21.23
CA ASP A 467 0.98 -2.18 -22.15
C ASP A 467 2.35 -2.68 -22.56
N THR A 468 3.41 -1.96 -22.18
CA THR A 468 4.80 -2.23 -22.54
C THR A 468 5.66 -2.38 -21.29
N SER A 469 6.83 -3.00 -21.44
CA SER A 469 7.82 -3.09 -20.37
C SER A 469 8.42 -1.73 -19.98
N ALA A 470 8.16 -0.64 -20.74
CA ALA A 470 8.61 0.71 -20.38
C ALA A 470 8.10 1.17 -19.01
N SER A 471 6.98 0.61 -18.55
CA SER A 471 6.39 0.87 -17.23
C SER A 471 7.02 0.06 -16.08
N ARG A 472 7.95 -0.87 -16.34
CA ARG A 472 8.62 -1.64 -15.28
C ARG A 472 9.51 -0.74 -14.40
N PRO A 473 9.71 -1.08 -13.11
CA PRO A 473 9.11 -2.17 -12.33
C PRO A 473 7.71 -1.83 -11.75
N HIS A 474 7.05 -0.82 -12.29
CA HIS A 474 5.81 -0.26 -11.77
C HIS A 474 4.58 -0.90 -12.38
N TRP A 475 3.43 -0.33 -12.04
CA TRP A 475 2.15 -0.90 -12.40
C TRP A 475 2.02 -1.00 -13.93
N GLY A 476 1.43 -2.10 -14.40
CA GLY A 476 1.17 -2.33 -15.81
C GLY A 476 0.17 -3.47 -15.99
N VAL A 477 -0.51 -3.50 -17.13
CA VAL A 477 -1.59 -4.46 -17.41
C VAL A 477 -1.11 -5.87 -17.70
N GLY A 478 0.21 -6.08 -17.83
CA GLY A 478 0.77 -7.42 -18.00
C GLY A 478 0.71 -7.98 -19.42
N PHE A 479 0.70 -7.12 -20.46
CA PHE A 479 0.89 -7.55 -21.84
C PHE A 479 2.34 -7.44 -22.30
N GLU A 480 3.03 -6.33 -22.08
CA GLU A 480 4.39 -6.16 -22.62
C GLU A 480 4.45 -6.46 -24.13
N SER A 481 3.68 -5.70 -24.91
CA SER A 481 3.60 -5.87 -26.36
C SER A 481 4.88 -5.39 -27.04
N GLN A 482 5.51 -6.28 -27.80
CA GLN A 482 6.67 -5.95 -28.62
C GLN A 482 6.37 -4.89 -29.69
N ALA A 483 5.15 -4.88 -30.23
CA ALA A 483 4.71 -3.86 -31.17
C ALA A 483 4.52 -2.51 -30.47
N GLY A 484 3.86 -2.51 -29.31
CA GLY A 484 3.65 -1.33 -28.48
C GLY A 484 4.95 -0.68 -28.03
N SER A 485 5.94 -1.47 -27.59
CA SER A 485 7.25 -0.95 -27.15
C SER A 485 8.02 -0.25 -28.27
N ARG A 486 7.85 -0.68 -29.53
CA ARG A 486 8.37 0.01 -30.72
C ARG A 486 7.56 1.29 -31.03
N TRP A 487 6.25 1.17 -31.19
CA TRP A 487 5.41 2.28 -31.66
C TRP A 487 5.30 3.42 -30.66
N LEU A 488 5.38 3.14 -29.37
CA LEU A 488 5.44 4.16 -28.33
C LEU A 488 6.53 5.21 -28.65
N PHE A 489 7.78 4.79 -28.84
CA PHE A 489 8.89 5.70 -29.09
C PHE A 489 8.85 6.32 -30.49
N GLU A 490 8.34 5.59 -31.49
CA GLU A 490 8.13 6.16 -32.83
C GLU A 490 7.09 7.30 -32.82
N ILE A 491 6.00 7.15 -32.06
CA ILE A 491 4.96 8.18 -31.94
C ILE A 491 5.46 9.36 -31.11
N LEU A 492 6.20 9.12 -30.02
CA LEU A 492 6.81 10.17 -29.20
C LEU A 492 7.77 11.06 -30.02
N GLY A 493 8.60 10.44 -30.87
CA GLY A 493 9.59 11.11 -31.70
C GLY A 493 9.06 11.70 -33.00
N GLU A 494 7.78 11.52 -33.33
CA GLU A 494 7.15 12.03 -34.55
C GLU A 494 6.52 13.41 -34.31
N GLN A 495 6.80 14.37 -35.19
CA GLN A 495 6.29 15.74 -35.09
C GLN A 495 4.98 15.94 -35.85
N ASN A 496 4.74 15.16 -36.91
CA ASN A 496 3.55 15.30 -37.73
C ASN A 496 2.34 14.63 -37.06
N PRO A 497 1.32 15.39 -36.62
CA PRO A 497 0.15 14.83 -35.94
C PRO A 497 -0.60 13.80 -36.79
N ASN A 498 -0.62 13.95 -38.13
CA ASN A 498 -1.30 12.99 -38.99
C ASN A 498 -0.60 11.63 -38.99
N VAL A 499 0.74 11.61 -39.04
CA VAL A 499 1.52 10.37 -38.98
C VAL A 499 1.37 9.72 -37.60
N ARG A 500 1.32 10.51 -36.53
CA ARG A 500 1.02 10.00 -35.18
C ARG A 500 -0.35 9.36 -35.09
N SER A 501 -1.40 10.01 -35.61
CA SER A 501 -2.75 9.44 -35.64
C SER A 501 -2.84 8.16 -36.44
N GLU A 502 -2.15 8.05 -37.57
CA GLU A 502 -2.07 6.80 -38.34
C GLU A 502 -1.40 5.68 -37.52
N LYS A 503 -0.29 5.96 -36.85
CA LYS A 503 0.41 5.00 -35.99
C LYS A 503 -0.42 4.60 -34.76
N HIS A 504 -1.11 5.55 -34.14
CA HIS A 504 -2.05 5.32 -33.04
C HIS A 504 -3.12 4.32 -33.48
N LEU A 505 -3.81 4.62 -34.58
CA LEU A 505 -4.88 3.75 -35.09
C LEU A 505 -4.36 2.37 -35.50
N ASN A 506 -3.14 2.27 -36.02
CA ASN A 506 -2.51 0.98 -36.30
C ASN A 506 -2.22 0.18 -35.02
N TRP A 507 -1.91 0.84 -33.90
CA TRP A 507 -1.77 0.18 -32.61
C TRP A 507 -3.14 -0.24 -32.03
N VAL A 508 -4.18 0.57 -32.20
CA VAL A 508 -5.57 0.19 -31.89
C VAL A 508 -5.97 -1.07 -32.68
N ASP A 509 -5.70 -1.10 -33.98
CA ASP A 509 -5.95 -2.25 -34.83
C ASP A 509 -5.23 -3.50 -34.33
N TYR A 510 -3.94 -3.39 -33.99
CA TYR A 510 -3.16 -4.48 -33.41
C TYR A 510 -3.79 -5.01 -32.11
N SER A 511 -4.20 -4.12 -31.21
CA SER A 511 -4.81 -4.49 -29.94
C SER A 511 -6.15 -5.21 -30.12
N ILE A 512 -6.99 -4.72 -31.05
CA ILE A 512 -8.27 -5.36 -31.42
C ILE A 512 -8.04 -6.72 -32.08
N PHE A 513 -7.07 -6.83 -32.99
CA PHE A 513 -6.75 -8.11 -33.64
C PHE A 513 -6.33 -9.15 -32.61
N TRP A 514 -5.41 -8.80 -31.71
CA TRP A 514 -4.91 -9.69 -30.66
C TRP A 514 -5.84 -9.88 -29.47
N GLN A 515 -6.93 -9.09 -29.38
CA GLN A 515 -7.89 -9.09 -28.27
C GLN A 515 -7.19 -8.99 -26.91
N GLN A 516 -6.28 -8.01 -26.77
CA GLN A 516 -5.64 -7.73 -25.47
C GLN A 516 -6.68 -7.22 -24.46
N TYR A 517 -7.65 -6.46 -24.96
CA TYR A 517 -8.82 -5.97 -24.25
C TYR A 517 -10.09 -6.45 -24.94
N ALA A 518 -10.95 -7.13 -24.20
CA ALA A 518 -12.34 -7.30 -24.60
C ALA A 518 -13.16 -6.17 -23.96
N GLY A 519 -13.42 -5.11 -24.75
CA GLY A 519 -14.20 -3.97 -24.27
C GLY A 519 -15.60 -4.39 -23.83
N VAL A 520 -16.17 -3.73 -22.81
CA VAL A 520 -17.54 -4.03 -22.35
C VAL A 520 -18.43 -2.79 -22.49
N PHE A 521 -18.18 -1.75 -21.71
CA PHE A 521 -19.01 -0.53 -21.72
C PHE A 521 -18.18 0.71 -21.36
N GLN A 522 -18.73 1.88 -21.65
CA GLN A 522 -18.35 3.15 -21.05
C GLN A 522 -19.57 3.90 -20.52
N VAL A 523 -19.42 4.65 -19.44
CA VAL A 523 -20.50 5.43 -18.79
C VAL A 523 -20.07 6.89 -18.60
N PRO A 524 -21.01 7.86 -18.64
CA PRO A 524 -20.69 9.25 -18.37
C PRO A 524 -20.12 9.45 -16.96
N LYS A 525 -19.12 10.31 -16.84
CA LYS A 525 -18.45 10.65 -15.57
C LYS A 525 -19.33 11.59 -14.73
N GLY A 526 -19.97 11.08 -13.67
CA GLY A 526 -20.98 11.83 -12.93
C GLY A 526 -21.28 11.33 -11.51
N ILE A 527 -22.17 12.05 -10.84
CA ILE A 527 -22.60 11.80 -9.47
C ILE A 527 -24.07 12.20 -9.28
N VAL A 528 -24.79 11.59 -8.33
CA VAL A 528 -26.16 12.01 -8.00
C VAL A 528 -26.12 13.18 -7.03
N VAL A 529 -26.90 14.23 -7.29
CA VAL A 529 -26.97 15.47 -6.49
C VAL A 529 -28.41 15.87 -6.14
N ASN A 530 -28.55 16.64 -5.06
CA ASN A 530 -29.78 17.36 -4.70
C ASN A 530 -29.91 18.71 -5.44
N ASP A 531 -30.98 19.45 -5.15
CA ASP A 531 -31.33 20.73 -5.78
C ASP A 531 -30.45 21.92 -5.36
N ARG A 532 -29.48 21.72 -4.45
CA ARG A 532 -28.55 22.78 -4.04
C ARG A 532 -27.39 22.96 -5.01
N ILE A 533 -27.02 21.89 -5.73
CA ILE A 533 -25.89 21.88 -6.65
C ILE A 533 -26.42 22.18 -8.05
N GLU A 534 -26.03 23.32 -8.61
CA GLU A 534 -26.49 23.77 -9.92
C GLU A 534 -25.69 23.12 -11.06
N SER A 535 -24.36 23.10 -10.92
CA SER A 535 -23.46 22.51 -11.91
C SER A 535 -22.12 22.13 -11.29
N TRP A 536 -21.40 21.23 -11.95
CA TRP A 536 -20.02 20.88 -11.63
C TRP A 536 -19.25 20.63 -12.93
N ASP A 537 -18.85 21.70 -13.60
CA ASP A 537 -18.16 21.59 -14.89
C ASP A 537 -16.64 21.51 -14.69
N GLY A 538 -16.17 20.38 -14.18
CA GLY A 538 -14.76 20.11 -13.95
C GLY A 538 -13.95 19.99 -15.24
N TYR A 539 -12.62 20.09 -15.15
CA TYR A 539 -11.77 19.72 -16.27
C TYR A 539 -11.90 18.23 -16.55
N GLN A 540 -11.73 17.84 -17.80
CA GLN A 540 -11.55 16.42 -18.13
C GLN A 540 -10.39 15.86 -17.31
N GLN A 541 -10.57 14.64 -16.78
CA GLN A 541 -9.59 13.89 -16.00
C GLN A 541 -9.55 12.45 -16.46
N HIS A 542 -8.37 11.84 -16.37
CA HIS A 542 -8.10 10.53 -16.96
C HIS A 542 -8.85 9.43 -16.18
N TYR A 543 -8.59 9.29 -14.89
CA TYR A 543 -9.09 8.18 -14.06
C TYR A 543 -10.42 8.42 -13.37
N SER A 544 -10.66 9.64 -12.89
CA SER A 544 -11.74 9.87 -11.94
C SER A 544 -13.13 9.76 -12.59
N ASN A 545 -14.05 9.00 -11.98
CA ASN A 545 -15.46 8.98 -12.35
C ASN A 545 -16.17 10.28 -11.95
N VAL A 546 -15.80 10.80 -10.79
CA VAL A 546 -16.24 12.09 -10.25
C VAL A 546 -15.07 13.07 -10.30
N SER A 547 -15.31 14.30 -10.76
CA SER A 547 -14.24 15.29 -10.90
C SER A 547 -13.50 15.53 -9.59
N SER A 548 -12.17 15.57 -9.62
CA SER A 548 -11.35 16.03 -8.50
C SER A 548 -11.13 17.56 -8.49
N ASN A 549 -12.01 18.32 -9.15
CA ASN A 549 -11.97 19.78 -9.21
C ASN A 549 -13.19 20.42 -8.51
N PRO A 550 -13.30 20.33 -7.17
CA PRO A 550 -14.45 20.83 -6.43
C PRO A 550 -14.64 22.35 -6.51
N GLU A 551 -13.62 23.11 -6.93
CA GLU A 551 -13.72 24.56 -7.14
C GLU A 551 -14.65 24.96 -8.31
N PHE A 552 -15.12 24.00 -9.10
CA PHE A 552 -16.12 24.20 -10.16
C PHE A 552 -17.55 23.86 -9.73
N ILE A 553 -17.76 23.46 -8.48
CA ILE A 553 -19.11 23.31 -7.94
C ILE A 553 -19.75 24.70 -7.85
N GLU A 554 -20.92 24.86 -8.47
CA GLU A 554 -21.76 26.06 -8.39
C GLU A 554 -23.03 25.71 -7.60
N LEU A 555 -23.41 26.59 -6.66
CA LEU A 555 -24.58 26.41 -5.81
C LEU A 555 -25.73 27.30 -6.29
N VAL A 556 -26.96 26.80 -6.22
CA VAL A 556 -28.15 27.54 -6.64
C VAL A 556 -28.28 28.85 -5.83
N GLY A 557 -28.33 29.98 -6.55
CA GLY A 557 -28.44 31.32 -5.93
C GLY A 557 -27.12 31.92 -5.41
N GLY A 558 -25.98 31.27 -5.67
CA GLY A 558 -24.65 31.82 -5.39
C GLY A 558 -24.32 33.02 -6.28
N ALA A 559 -23.72 34.06 -5.71
CA ALA A 559 -23.22 35.20 -6.49
C ALA A 559 -22.03 34.74 -7.35
N ARG A 560 -22.14 34.89 -8.69
CA ARG A 560 -21.03 34.65 -9.62
C ARG A 560 -19.84 35.51 -9.21
N ASN A 561 -18.74 34.90 -8.80
CA ASN A 561 -17.48 35.58 -8.51
C ASN A 561 -16.76 35.95 -9.82
N ASP A 562 -17.28 36.97 -10.51
CA ASP A 562 -16.59 37.65 -11.60
C ASP A 562 -15.58 38.66 -11.01
N SER A 563 -14.43 38.20 -10.53
CA SER A 563 -13.41 39.11 -9.99
C SER A 563 -12.49 39.66 -11.10
N GLY A 564 -12.92 40.76 -11.73
CA GLY A 564 -12.09 41.69 -12.48
C GLY A 564 -11.96 43.06 -11.79
N SER A 565 -10.86 43.28 -11.08
CA SER A 565 -10.23 44.58 -10.70
C SER A 565 -10.97 45.67 -9.86
N SER A 566 -10.30 46.10 -8.77
CA SER A 566 -9.95 47.49 -8.34
C SER A 566 -10.34 47.98 -6.91
N GLY A 567 -9.31 48.40 -6.14
CA GLY A 567 -9.31 49.55 -5.19
C GLY A 567 -9.58 49.36 -3.68
N GLY A 568 -8.60 49.65 -2.79
CA GLY A 568 -8.73 49.75 -1.29
C GLY A 568 -8.97 51.19 -0.76
N PRO A 569 -8.53 51.64 0.47
CA PRO A 569 -8.34 50.99 1.80
C PRO A 569 -8.81 51.86 3.05
N GLY A 570 -8.65 51.34 4.30
CA GLY A 570 -8.53 52.10 5.60
C GLY A 570 -9.35 51.54 6.79
N SER A 571 -9.05 51.67 8.11
CA SER A 571 -7.87 51.95 8.97
C SER A 571 -8.26 51.83 10.49
N SER A 572 -7.41 51.18 11.31
CA SER A 572 -6.98 51.43 12.73
C SER A 572 -7.91 51.56 13.98
N GLY A 573 -7.51 50.92 15.11
CA GLY A 573 -7.63 51.44 16.51
C GLY A 573 -7.62 50.43 17.71
N PRO A 574 -6.77 50.55 18.79
CA PRO A 574 -6.50 49.51 19.84
C PRO A 574 -6.82 49.90 21.33
N VAL A 575 -6.48 49.05 22.34
CA VAL A 575 -5.85 49.33 23.70
C VAL A 575 -6.01 48.17 24.76
N THR A 576 -5.01 48.01 25.65
CA THR A 576 -4.72 46.97 26.72
C THR A 576 -4.83 47.52 28.19
N PRO A 577 -4.17 46.98 29.27
CA PRO A 577 -4.53 45.91 30.27
C PRO A 577 -4.41 46.35 31.78
N TRP A 578 -4.54 45.50 32.84
CA TRP A 578 -3.92 45.67 34.22
C TRP A 578 -4.00 44.40 35.16
N VAL A 579 -3.29 44.40 36.30
CA VAL A 579 -2.51 43.34 37.02
C VAL A 579 -2.98 43.00 38.49
N SER A 580 -2.53 41.86 39.08
CA SER A 580 -2.61 41.28 40.49
C SER A 580 -1.93 42.14 41.62
N PRO A 581 -1.88 41.81 42.98
CA PRO A 581 -1.56 40.52 43.69
C PRO A 581 -2.13 40.24 45.16
N THR A 582 -1.72 39.10 45.77
CA THR A 582 -1.95 38.39 47.12
C THR A 582 -1.50 39.12 48.44
N PRO A 583 -1.67 38.68 49.76
CA PRO A 583 -1.47 37.32 50.41
C PRO A 583 -2.23 36.93 51.76
N TRP A 584 -1.91 35.75 52.35
CA TRP A 584 -2.42 35.01 53.57
C TRP A 584 -1.77 35.40 54.94
N PRO A 585 -2.26 35.00 56.18
CA PRO A 585 -1.84 33.74 56.88
C PRO A 585 -2.67 33.14 58.11
N THR A 586 -2.36 31.86 58.50
CA THR A 586 -2.27 31.20 59.88
C THR A 586 -3.53 30.86 60.76
N SER A 587 -3.67 29.81 61.63
CA SER A 587 -2.93 28.57 62.02
C SER A 587 -3.64 27.70 63.13
N THR A 588 -3.45 26.35 63.12
CA THR A 588 -3.24 25.34 64.25
C THR A 588 -4.36 24.85 65.24
N PRO A 589 -4.22 23.73 66.04
CA PRO A 589 -3.54 22.39 65.87
C PRO A 589 -4.18 21.11 66.54
N GLY A 590 -3.73 19.91 66.10
CA GLY A 590 -3.41 18.69 66.93
C GLY A 590 -4.45 17.54 67.05
N PRO A 591 -4.07 16.24 67.22
CA PRO A 591 -2.77 15.69 67.67
C PRO A 591 -2.15 14.51 66.85
N THR A 592 -0.86 14.26 67.11
CA THR A 592 0.03 13.13 66.69
C THR A 592 0.27 12.16 67.87
N PRO A 593 1.08 11.06 67.80
CA PRO A 593 1.51 10.19 66.68
C PRO A 593 1.42 8.67 67.02
N ALA A 594 1.62 7.81 66.01
CA ALA A 594 2.20 6.47 66.15
C ALA A 594 3.35 6.33 65.12
N PRO A 595 4.38 5.48 65.36
CA PRO A 595 5.71 5.67 64.80
C PRO A 595 5.71 5.47 63.29
N THR A 596 6.13 6.51 62.57
CA THR A 596 6.38 6.43 61.13
C THR A 596 7.58 5.52 60.91
N ALA A 597 7.36 4.37 60.29
CA ALA A 597 8.45 3.66 59.62
C ALA A 597 9.06 4.63 58.62
N THR A 598 10.38 4.77 58.63
CA THR A 598 11.11 5.50 57.59
C THR A 598 10.64 4.97 56.23
N PRO A 599 10.10 5.82 55.33
CA PRO A 599 9.69 5.37 54.01
C PRO A 599 10.92 4.78 53.31
N ARG A 600 10.82 3.54 52.86
CA ARG A 600 11.85 2.99 51.98
C ARG A 600 11.84 3.83 50.70
N PRO A 601 12.99 4.15 50.11
CA PRO A 601 13.05 4.95 48.88
C PRO A 601 12.58 4.17 47.63
N TRP A 602 11.92 3.02 47.81
CA TRP A 602 11.39 2.14 46.76
C TRP A 602 10.06 1.52 47.19
N LYS A 603 9.24 1.17 46.19
CA LYS A 603 7.95 0.48 46.35
C LYS A 603 8.17 -1.03 46.28
N SER A 604 7.89 -1.73 47.37
CA SER A 604 7.91 -3.20 47.42
C SER A 604 6.62 -3.79 46.82
N VAL A 605 6.74 -4.74 45.88
CA VAL A 605 5.61 -5.39 45.19
C VAL A 605 5.75 -6.90 45.20
N THR A 606 4.66 -7.63 45.46
CA THR A 606 4.59 -9.10 45.40
C THR A 606 3.13 -9.53 45.22
N GLY A 607 2.88 -10.70 44.62
CA GLY A 607 1.54 -11.26 44.46
C GLY A 607 0.81 -10.80 43.19
N VAL A 608 -0.52 -10.72 43.25
CA VAL A 608 -1.38 -10.46 42.08
C VAL A 608 -1.71 -8.97 41.95
N LEU A 609 -1.42 -8.36 40.81
CA LEU A 609 -1.80 -6.98 40.48
C LEU A 609 -3.17 -6.97 39.80
N SER A 610 -4.23 -6.80 40.57
CA SER A 610 -5.61 -6.77 40.04
C SER A 610 -5.95 -5.38 39.47
N GLY A 611 -6.60 -5.35 38.29
CA GLY A 611 -6.99 -4.10 37.62
C GLY A 611 -5.81 -3.33 37.00
N THR A 612 -6.04 -2.07 36.59
CA THR A 612 -4.96 -1.24 36.03
C THR A 612 -4.03 -0.75 37.14
N THR A 613 -2.76 -1.15 37.08
CA THR A 613 -1.70 -0.74 38.00
C THR A 613 -0.65 0.08 37.28
N THR A 614 -0.30 1.26 37.79
CA THR A 614 0.76 2.11 37.23
C THR A 614 2.00 2.14 38.13
N TRP A 615 3.17 2.01 37.53
CA TRP A 615 4.48 2.26 38.12
C TRP A 615 5.08 3.50 37.46
N ASP A 616 5.19 4.60 38.21
CA ASP A 616 5.59 5.92 37.74
C ASP A 616 6.74 6.48 38.57
N ASN A 617 7.81 6.98 37.91
CA ASN A 617 8.91 7.77 38.46
C ASN A 617 9.44 7.31 39.85
N THR A 618 9.45 5.99 40.08
CA THR A 618 9.78 5.36 41.35
C THR A 618 10.60 4.09 41.12
N THR A 619 11.44 3.75 42.10
CA THR A 619 12.08 2.43 42.13
C THR A 619 11.07 1.41 42.66
N VAL A 620 10.76 0.39 41.88
CA VAL A 620 9.92 -0.76 42.26
C VAL A 620 10.81 -1.96 42.51
N ASN A 621 10.72 -2.54 43.69
CA ASN A 621 11.41 -3.78 44.04
C ASN A 621 10.38 -4.90 44.16
N LEU A 622 10.61 -6.01 43.46
CA LEU A 622 9.83 -7.21 43.70
C LEU A 622 10.34 -7.90 44.98
N ASP A 623 9.43 -8.20 45.90
CA ASP A 623 9.70 -8.95 47.12
C ASP A 623 9.17 -10.41 47.01
N GLY A 624 8.63 -10.77 45.85
CA GLY A 624 8.17 -12.11 45.47
C GLY A 624 7.62 -12.14 44.04
N PRO A 625 7.22 -13.30 43.50
CA PRO A 625 6.65 -13.41 42.15
C PRO A 625 5.44 -12.51 41.98
N VAL A 626 5.31 -11.90 40.80
CA VAL A 626 4.20 -11.01 40.47
C VAL A 626 3.42 -11.56 39.28
N LEU A 627 2.09 -11.58 39.41
CA LEU A 627 1.16 -11.93 38.34
C LEU A 627 0.27 -10.73 38.01
N VAL A 628 0.20 -10.38 36.73
CA VAL A 628 -0.82 -9.49 36.16
C VAL A 628 -1.86 -10.40 35.49
N PRO A 629 -3.02 -10.67 36.11
CA PRO A 629 -4.00 -11.62 35.60
C PRO A 629 -4.72 -11.08 34.35
N SER A 630 -5.41 -11.97 33.62
CA SER A 630 -6.26 -11.58 32.48
C SER A 630 -7.23 -10.44 32.85
N GLY A 631 -7.32 -9.43 32.00
CA GLY A 631 -8.12 -8.22 32.23
C GLY A 631 -7.47 -7.14 33.11
N ALA A 632 -6.28 -7.40 33.67
CA ALA A 632 -5.47 -6.39 34.35
C ALA A 632 -4.44 -5.78 33.39
N VAL A 633 -4.05 -4.52 33.65
CA VAL A 633 -3.08 -3.78 32.82
C VAL A 633 -1.97 -3.25 33.73
N LEU A 634 -0.73 -3.61 33.45
CA LEU A 634 0.44 -3.01 34.10
C LEU A 634 1.01 -1.89 33.21
N ARG A 635 0.93 -0.64 33.67
CA ARG A 635 1.57 0.51 33.02
C ARG A 635 2.89 0.83 33.70
N ILE A 636 3.98 0.91 32.94
CA ILE A 636 5.27 1.39 33.43
C ILE A 636 5.59 2.67 32.66
N ILE A 637 5.78 3.75 33.38
CA ILE A 637 5.96 5.09 32.81
C ILE A 637 7.46 5.43 32.76
N GLU A 638 7.85 6.31 31.84
CA GLU A 638 9.21 6.84 31.69
C GLU A 638 9.91 7.19 33.02
N GLY A 639 11.23 6.95 33.05
CA GLY A 639 12.09 7.18 34.22
C GLY A 639 11.94 6.17 35.38
N SER A 640 10.97 5.24 35.30
CA SER A 640 10.78 4.22 36.34
C SER A 640 11.89 3.17 36.33
N SER A 641 12.27 2.69 37.52
CA SER A 641 13.24 1.61 37.69
C SER A 641 12.57 0.41 38.34
N VAL A 642 12.60 -0.75 37.69
CA VAL A 642 12.03 -2.00 38.19
C VAL A 642 13.15 -2.97 38.48
N ASN A 643 13.31 -3.35 39.74
CA ASN A 643 14.23 -4.39 40.16
C ASN A 643 13.44 -5.65 40.51
N LEU A 644 13.60 -6.68 39.67
CA LEU A 644 12.93 -7.96 39.81
C LEU A 644 13.44 -8.79 40.98
N ASN A 645 14.64 -8.50 41.54
CA ASN A 645 15.22 -9.21 42.70
C ASN A 645 15.15 -10.75 42.63
N GLY A 646 15.21 -11.34 41.43
CA GLY A 646 15.11 -12.78 41.24
C GLY A 646 13.72 -13.38 41.26
N HIS A 647 12.70 -12.55 41.13
CA HIS A 647 11.31 -12.97 41.01
C HIS A 647 10.77 -12.72 39.60
N PRO A 648 9.96 -13.65 39.05
CA PRO A 648 9.39 -13.48 37.72
C PRO A 648 8.21 -12.51 37.77
N LEU A 649 8.05 -11.75 36.69
CA LEU A 649 6.86 -10.96 36.40
C LEU A 649 6.09 -11.64 35.26
N ARG A 650 4.96 -12.26 35.59
CA ARG A 650 4.09 -12.93 34.61
C ARG A 650 2.90 -12.04 34.25
N ILE A 651 2.65 -11.88 32.96
CA ILE A 651 1.59 -11.05 32.39
C ILE A 651 0.62 -11.95 31.64
N GLU A 652 -0.57 -12.16 32.18
CA GLU A 652 -1.71 -12.82 31.51
C GLU A 652 -2.77 -11.80 31.03
N GLY A 653 -2.67 -10.55 31.49
CA GLY A 653 -3.44 -9.40 30.99
C GLY A 653 -2.67 -8.63 29.92
N SER A 654 -2.30 -7.37 30.20
CA SER A 654 -1.40 -6.61 29.33
C SER A 654 -0.36 -5.80 30.10
N ILE A 655 0.75 -5.51 29.44
CA ILE A 655 1.81 -4.64 29.95
C ILE A 655 2.10 -3.54 28.94
N VAL A 656 2.06 -2.27 29.37
CA VAL A 656 2.39 -1.11 28.55
C VAL A 656 3.53 -0.38 29.23
N ALA A 657 4.75 -0.62 28.77
CA ALA A 657 5.97 0.02 29.25
C ALA A 657 6.41 1.07 28.23
N ASN A 658 6.13 2.35 28.52
CA ASN A 658 6.41 3.47 27.60
C ASN A 658 7.39 4.45 28.26
N GLY A 659 8.67 4.29 27.93
CA GLY A 659 9.74 5.22 28.27
C GLY A 659 9.92 6.31 27.21
N THR A 660 10.96 7.12 27.38
CA THR A 660 11.49 8.03 26.36
C THR A 660 13.01 7.92 26.29
N ASP A 661 13.62 8.41 25.22
CA ASP A 661 15.09 8.44 25.07
C ASP A 661 15.79 9.19 26.23
N SER A 662 15.19 10.29 26.69
CA SER A 662 15.70 11.08 27.81
C SER A 662 15.47 10.42 29.17
N ASN A 663 14.40 9.64 29.32
CA ASN A 663 14.00 8.98 30.56
C ASN A 663 13.59 7.52 30.30
N PRO A 664 14.55 6.63 29.97
CA PRO A 664 14.24 5.25 29.68
C PRO A 664 13.74 4.52 30.93
N ILE A 665 12.86 3.54 30.74
CA ILE A 665 12.49 2.61 31.81
C ILE A 665 13.66 1.66 32.02
N VAL A 666 14.07 1.43 33.26
CA VAL A 666 15.16 0.50 33.56
C VAL A 666 14.61 -0.73 34.26
N ILE A 667 14.73 -1.90 33.63
CA ILE A 667 14.33 -3.18 34.24
C ILE A 667 15.59 -3.98 34.54
N THR A 668 15.81 -4.27 35.82
CA THR A 668 16.98 -4.98 36.30
C THR A 668 16.62 -6.27 37.02
N ASN A 669 17.51 -7.26 36.91
CA ASN A 669 17.43 -8.47 37.71
C ASN A 669 18.85 -9.00 37.93
N PHE A 670 19.38 -8.87 39.15
CA PHE A 670 20.79 -9.14 39.43
C PHE A 670 21.05 -10.53 40.03
N SER A 671 20.02 -11.35 40.17
CA SER A 671 20.10 -12.73 40.64
C SER A 671 18.80 -13.43 40.25
N SER A 672 18.78 -14.54 39.50
CA SER A 672 17.53 -15.23 39.17
C SER A 672 17.59 -16.71 39.58
N ASN A 673 16.53 -17.20 40.24
CA ASN A 673 16.27 -18.64 40.39
C ASN A 673 15.28 -19.16 39.34
N TYR A 674 14.83 -18.29 38.43
CA TYR A 674 13.83 -18.58 37.40
C TYR A 674 14.42 -18.44 36.00
N ASP A 675 13.86 -19.22 35.08
CA ASP A 675 14.29 -19.27 33.69
C ASP A 675 14.02 -17.93 32.97
N ASN A 676 12.78 -17.43 33.04
CA ASN A 676 12.37 -16.19 32.36
C ASN A 676 12.08 -15.09 33.39
N SER A 677 12.57 -13.88 33.11
CA SER A 677 12.35 -12.74 34.00
C SER A 677 10.97 -12.10 33.84
N ILE A 678 10.60 -11.79 32.61
CA ILE A 678 9.26 -11.31 32.25
C ILE A 678 8.66 -12.32 31.29
N VAL A 679 7.43 -12.75 31.56
CA VAL A 679 6.69 -13.66 30.70
C VAL A 679 5.39 -12.99 30.30
N VAL A 680 5.24 -12.66 29.02
CA VAL A 680 3.96 -12.28 28.42
C VAL A 680 3.28 -13.57 27.94
N ALA A 681 2.26 -13.97 28.67
CA ALA A 681 1.62 -15.28 28.58
C ALA A 681 0.52 -15.32 27.49
N PRO A 682 0.08 -16.52 27.08
CA PRO A 682 -0.88 -16.71 25.99
C PRO A 682 -2.18 -15.93 26.18
N GLY A 683 -2.66 -15.30 25.10
CA GLY A 683 -3.89 -14.52 25.11
C GLY A 683 -3.73 -13.07 25.56
N SER A 684 -2.53 -12.66 25.96
CA SER A 684 -2.21 -11.25 26.23
C SER A 684 -2.21 -10.46 24.91
N ILE A 685 -3.03 -9.40 24.87
CA ILE A 685 -3.14 -8.49 23.73
C ILE A 685 -2.74 -7.07 24.16
N ASN A 686 -2.30 -6.23 23.23
CA ASN A 686 -1.91 -4.84 23.47
C ASN A 686 -0.76 -4.69 24.49
N SER A 687 0.20 -5.61 24.48
CA SER A 687 1.42 -5.45 25.28
C SER A 687 2.51 -4.73 24.48
N SER A 688 3.20 -3.78 25.08
CA SER A 688 4.22 -2.99 24.40
C SER A 688 5.39 -2.62 25.31
N PHE A 689 6.58 -2.54 24.72
CA PHE A 689 7.81 -2.09 25.35
C PHE A 689 8.49 -1.05 24.46
N ARG A 690 8.58 0.20 24.93
CA ARG A 690 9.25 1.29 24.23
C ARG A 690 10.23 2.02 25.13
N PHE A 691 11.45 2.30 24.65
CA PHE A 691 12.53 2.90 25.45
C PHE A 691 12.75 2.19 26.80
N VAL A 692 12.80 0.87 26.75
CA VAL A 692 13.04 0.03 27.93
C VAL A 692 14.46 -0.54 27.89
N ASN A 693 15.22 -0.29 28.95
CA ASN A 693 16.55 -0.82 29.17
C ASN A 693 16.46 -2.06 30.07
N PHE A 694 16.46 -3.23 29.44
CA PHE A 694 16.56 -4.52 30.11
C PHE A 694 18.03 -4.80 30.44
N ASN A 695 18.38 -4.78 31.72
CA ASN A 695 19.72 -5.12 32.21
C ASN A 695 19.60 -6.25 33.24
N ASN A 696 19.49 -7.47 32.74
CA ASN A 696 18.83 -8.55 33.46
C ASN A 696 19.61 -9.85 33.31
N LEU A 697 20.02 -10.48 34.42
CA LEU A 697 20.81 -11.72 34.47
C LEU A 697 19.95 -13.00 34.38
N ALA A 698 18.83 -12.99 33.66
CA ALA A 698 17.95 -14.16 33.51
C ALA A 698 18.69 -15.36 32.87
N HIS A 699 18.40 -16.57 33.36
CA HIS A 699 19.03 -17.81 32.87
C HIS A 699 18.56 -18.21 31.46
N SER A 700 17.27 -18.08 31.16
CA SER A 700 16.68 -18.44 29.86
C SER A 700 16.29 -17.22 29.03
N SER A 701 15.56 -16.24 29.58
CA SER A 701 15.30 -14.98 28.85
C SER A 701 14.95 -13.76 29.71
N SER A 702 15.30 -12.57 29.21
CA SER A 702 14.88 -11.30 29.81
C SER A 702 13.39 -11.05 29.58
N LEU A 703 12.93 -11.31 28.36
CA LEU A 703 11.52 -11.22 27.97
C LEU A 703 11.12 -12.47 27.17
N ALA A 704 10.19 -13.26 27.72
CA ALA A 704 9.54 -14.36 27.02
C ALA A 704 8.15 -13.93 26.54
N ILE A 705 7.86 -14.21 25.27
CA ILE A 705 6.57 -13.92 24.63
C ILE A 705 5.96 -15.24 24.15
N GLU A 706 4.83 -15.61 24.73
CA GLU A 706 4.16 -16.89 24.52
C GLU A 706 2.75 -16.64 23.96
N ASN A 707 2.50 -16.95 22.68
CA ASN A 707 1.20 -16.76 22.01
C ASN A 707 0.47 -15.45 22.37
N ALA A 708 1.21 -14.35 22.32
CA ALA A 708 0.78 -13.01 22.66
C ALA A 708 1.22 -12.02 21.59
N SER A 709 0.42 -10.95 21.41
CA SER A 709 0.79 -9.83 20.55
C SER A 709 1.60 -8.83 21.37
N VAL A 710 2.82 -8.57 20.92
CA VAL A 710 3.75 -7.64 21.58
C VAL A 710 4.44 -6.78 20.54
N SER A 711 4.52 -5.47 20.79
CA SER A 711 5.38 -4.55 20.05
C SER A 711 6.59 -4.13 20.92
N ILE A 712 7.78 -4.19 20.34
CA ILE A 712 9.02 -3.75 20.98
C ILE A 712 9.65 -2.68 20.08
N ALA A 713 9.89 -1.50 20.62
CA ALA A 713 10.50 -0.41 19.87
C ALA A 713 11.54 0.33 20.71
N ASP A 714 12.59 0.83 20.08
CA ASP A 714 13.53 1.79 20.69
C ASP A 714 14.13 1.29 22.04
N SER A 715 14.25 -0.03 22.23
CA SER A 715 14.56 -0.65 23.52
C SER A 715 15.91 -1.36 23.52
N THR A 716 16.55 -1.46 24.69
CA THR A 716 17.89 -2.06 24.83
C THR A 716 17.84 -3.32 25.69
N PHE A 717 18.43 -4.40 25.19
CA PHE A 717 18.61 -5.67 25.89
C PHE A 717 20.10 -5.93 26.14
N GLY A 718 20.52 -5.69 27.38
CA GLY A 718 21.90 -5.84 27.84
C GLY A 718 22.08 -6.91 28.91
N ASN A 719 23.27 -7.54 28.93
CA ASN A 719 23.74 -8.42 30.00
C ASN A 719 22.85 -9.63 30.35
N SER A 720 22.03 -10.14 29.44
CA SER A 720 21.30 -11.41 29.67
C SER A 720 22.25 -12.62 29.69
N GLN A 721 21.96 -13.63 30.53
CA GLN A 721 22.68 -14.92 30.48
C GLN A 721 22.05 -15.87 29.43
N GLY A 722 20.74 -15.73 29.19
CA GLY A 722 20.00 -16.40 28.13
C GLY A 722 19.68 -15.48 26.95
N TYR A 723 18.45 -15.57 26.42
CA TYR A 723 17.97 -14.72 25.34
C TYR A 723 17.53 -13.33 25.83
N GLY A 724 17.84 -12.26 25.10
CA GLY A 724 17.21 -10.95 25.32
C GLY A 724 15.70 -11.06 25.15
N VAL A 725 15.27 -11.62 24.02
CA VAL A 725 13.88 -11.95 23.74
C VAL A 725 13.75 -13.41 23.31
N LEU A 726 12.82 -14.13 23.94
CA LEU A 726 12.43 -15.49 23.57
C LEU A 726 11.00 -15.47 23.05
N LEU A 727 10.83 -15.74 21.76
CA LEU A 727 9.54 -15.68 21.07
C LEU A 727 9.06 -17.08 20.70
N ASN A 728 7.93 -17.47 21.29
CA ASN A 728 7.14 -18.67 20.96
C ASN A 728 5.67 -18.26 20.80
N SER A 729 5.39 -17.41 19.82
CA SER A 729 4.06 -16.83 19.61
C SER A 729 3.59 -16.98 18.17
N ASN A 730 2.49 -17.71 17.96
CA ASN A 730 1.81 -17.76 16.66
C ASN A 730 1.09 -16.45 16.30
N VAL A 731 1.15 -15.45 17.19
CA VAL A 731 0.64 -14.09 16.96
C VAL A 731 1.81 -13.20 16.55
N PRO A 732 1.67 -12.34 15.53
CA PRO A 732 2.75 -11.49 15.05
C PRO A 732 3.35 -10.60 16.15
N VAL A 733 4.69 -10.54 16.18
CA VAL A 733 5.48 -9.67 17.05
C VAL A 733 6.37 -8.76 16.21
N THR A 734 6.40 -7.48 16.54
CA THR A 734 7.27 -6.48 15.89
C THR A 734 8.39 -6.05 16.83
N ILE A 735 9.61 -5.99 16.29
CA ILE A 735 10.80 -5.49 16.99
C ILE A 735 11.46 -4.45 16.09
N GLU A 736 11.48 -3.19 16.51
CA GLU A 736 11.99 -2.09 15.70
C GLU A 736 12.99 -1.23 16.46
N ARG A 737 14.01 -0.71 15.77
CA ARG A 737 14.96 0.27 16.32
C ARG A 737 15.56 -0.11 17.68
N SER A 738 15.70 -1.41 17.93
CA SER A 738 16.08 -1.93 19.24
C SER A 738 17.52 -2.42 19.23
N THR A 739 18.17 -2.37 20.40
CA THR A 739 19.58 -2.76 20.55
C THR A 739 19.71 -3.99 21.43
N PHE A 740 20.40 -5.01 20.94
CA PHE A 740 20.80 -6.19 21.69
C PHE A 740 22.32 -6.15 21.84
N GLU A 741 22.80 -6.12 23.08
CA GLU A 741 24.24 -6.03 23.36
C GLU A 741 24.71 -6.90 24.53
N GLY A 742 26.00 -7.27 24.50
CA GLY A 742 26.71 -7.93 25.59
C GLY A 742 27.18 -9.36 25.30
N ARG A 743 28.39 -9.69 25.81
CA ARG A 743 29.06 -10.98 25.54
C ARG A 743 28.37 -12.21 26.11
N ASN A 744 27.72 -12.07 27.26
CA ASN A 744 27.03 -13.20 27.90
C ASN A 744 25.65 -13.49 27.29
N ASN A 745 25.20 -12.68 26.33
CA ASN A 745 23.84 -12.62 25.83
C ASN A 745 23.64 -13.46 24.54
N ARG A 746 22.42 -13.99 24.36
CA ARG A 746 21.88 -14.42 23.06
C ARG A 746 20.80 -13.41 22.67
N GLY A 747 20.82 -12.82 21.48
CA GLY A 747 19.93 -11.69 21.20
C GLY A 747 18.44 -12.06 21.19
N LEU A 748 18.03 -12.81 20.17
CA LEU A 748 16.64 -13.13 19.88
C LEU A 748 16.48 -14.60 19.50
N PHE A 749 15.55 -15.29 20.15
CA PHE A 749 15.08 -16.62 19.75
C PHE A 749 13.69 -16.51 19.14
N ILE A 750 13.48 -17.09 17.96
CA ILE A 750 12.18 -17.18 17.29
C ILE A 750 11.92 -18.68 17.02
N GLY A 751 11.00 -19.27 17.78
CA GLY A 751 10.74 -20.71 17.75
C GLY A 751 9.31 -21.08 17.39
N GLY A 752 9.07 -22.37 17.16
CA GLY A 752 7.73 -22.90 16.91
C GLY A 752 7.17 -22.45 15.57
N SER A 753 5.94 -21.92 15.55
CA SER A 753 5.33 -21.29 14.36
C SER A 753 5.28 -19.77 14.48
N ALA A 754 6.26 -19.19 15.20
CA ALA A 754 6.20 -17.79 15.53
C ALA A 754 6.41 -16.85 14.33
N GLN A 755 5.69 -15.73 14.32
CA GLN A 755 5.78 -14.71 13.28
C GLN A 755 6.45 -13.45 13.83
N ALA A 756 7.58 -13.05 13.23
CA ALA A 756 8.35 -11.90 13.69
C ALA A 756 8.80 -10.98 12.55
N VAL A 757 8.64 -9.68 12.75
CA VAL A 757 9.24 -8.65 11.90
C VAL A 757 10.25 -7.87 12.72
N VAL A 758 11.53 -7.95 12.33
CA VAL A 758 12.64 -7.28 13.01
C VAL A 758 13.29 -6.28 12.05
N THR A 759 13.18 -5.00 12.35
CA THR A 759 13.72 -3.95 11.50
C THR A 759 14.56 -2.92 12.24
N ASP A 760 15.52 -2.33 11.51
CA ASP A 760 16.28 -1.17 11.95
C ASP A 760 16.99 -1.37 13.31
N SER A 761 17.27 -2.63 13.67
CA SER A 761 17.77 -3.02 14.99
C SER A 761 19.25 -3.40 14.96
N VAL A 762 19.92 -3.28 16.10
CA VAL A 762 21.36 -3.53 16.25
C VAL A 762 21.59 -4.73 17.15
N PHE A 763 22.38 -5.69 16.68
CA PHE A 763 22.81 -6.87 17.43
C PHE A 763 24.33 -6.87 17.51
N SER A 764 24.89 -6.63 18.70
CA SER A 764 26.32 -6.45 18.85
C SER A 764 26.96 -7.21 20.00
N GLY A 765 28.10 -7.84 19.72
CA GLY A 765 28.97 -8.44 20.73
C GLY A 765 28.42 -9.68 21.42
N MET A 766 27.43 -10.37 20.85
CA MET A 766 26.85 -11.62 21.40
C MET A 766 27.89 -12.74 21.41
N GLY A 767 27.96 -13.51 22.51
CA GLY A 767 28.89 -14.65 22.62
C GLY A 767 28.50 -15.84 21.74
N ALA A 768 27.21 -16.09 21.56
CA ALA A 768 26.65 -17.17 20.72
C ALA A 768 25.85 -16.60 19.53
N GLN A 769 24.68 -17.18 19.20
CA GLN A 769 23.83 -16.67 18.11
C GLN A 769 23.18 -15.33 18.50
N ALA A 770 23.22 -14.34 17.61
CA ALA A 770 22.48 -13.10 17.83
C ALA A 770 20.98 -13.27 17.54
N VAL A 771 20.63 -13.98 16.47
CA VAL A 771 19.26 -14.38 16.16
C VAL A 771 19.24 -15.87 15.86
N TYR A 772 18.32 -16.60 16.48
CA TYR A 772 18.14 -18.03 16.26
C TYR A 772 16.71 -18.34 15.84
N LEU A 773 16.55 -18.80 14.60
CA LEU A 773 15.29 -19.19 13.98
C LEU A 773 15.15 -20.71 14.05
N ASN A 774 14.12 -21.18 14.75
CA ASN A 774 13.87 -22.58 15.01
C ASN A 774 12.42 -22.95 14.64
N GLY A 775 12.19 -24.21 14.28
CA GLY A 775 10.86 -24.72 13.95
C GLY A 775 10.26 -24.09 12.69
N GLY A 776 8.94 -24.22 12.51
CA GLY A 776 8.15 -23.60 11.44
C GLY A 776 7.98 -22.08 11.56
N SER A 777 8.96 -21.36 12.12
CA SER A 777 8.88 -19.92 12.35
C SER A 777 8.91 -19.16 11.03
N GLN A 778 8.25 -18.00 11.01
CA GLN A 778 8.20 -17.09 9.87
C GLN A 778 8.78 -15.75 10.30
N SER A 779 9.86 -15.31 9.65
CA SER A 779 10.53 -14.07 10.07
C SER A 779 10.99 -13.21 8.91
N THR A 780 10.87 -11.89 9.09
CA THR A 780 11.50 -10.90 8.21
C THR A 780 12.53 -10.12 9.00
N LEU A 781 13.79 -10.21 8.61
CA LEU A 781 14.91 -9.47 9.17
C LEU A 781 15.37 -8.46 8.11
N SER A 782 15.10 -7.17 8.33
CA SER A 782 15.49 -6.13 7.37
C SER A 782 16.11 -4.88 7.97
N ARG A 783 17.09 -4.28 7.28
CA ARG A 783 17.79 -3.05 7.72
C ARG A 783 18.46 -3.15 9.10
N ASN A 784 18.82 -4.36 9.53
CA ASN A 784 19.48 -4.58 10.82
C ASN A 784 21.01 -4.54 10.68
N VAL A 785 21.69 -4.28 11.81
CA VAL A 785 23.15 -4.35 11.94
C VAL A 785 23.54 -5.48 12.86
N PHE A 786 24.31 -6.44 12.35
CA PHE A 786 24.91 -7.53 13.11
C PHE A 786 26.41 -7.34 13.21
N LYS A 787 26.91 -7.01 14.41
CA LYS A 787 28.32 -6.67 14.62
C LYS A 787 29.01 -7.52 15.68
N SER A 788 30.14 -8.13 15.34
CA SER A 788 31.02 -8.81 16.31
C SER A 788 30.35 -9.93 17.12
N ASN A 789 29.46 -10.73 16.51
CA ASN A 789 28.71 -11.80 17.18
C ASN A 789 29.35 -13.19 16.99
N GLY A 790 29.08 -14.11 17.93
CA GLY A 790 29.37 -15.54 17.83
C GLY A 790 30.76 -15.99 18.29
N PHE A 791 31.51 -15.17 19.02
CA PHE A 791 32.93 -15.46 19.33
C PHE A 791 33.17 -16.43 20.50
N ASP A 792 32.18 -16.67 21.35
CA ASP A 792 32.31 -17.50 22.56
C ASP A 792 31.71 -18.92 22.39
N SER A 793 30.95 -19.16 21.31
CA SER A 793 30.39 -20.47 20.93
C SER A 793 31.26 -21.14 19.87
N ASP A 794 31.46 -22.46 19.91
CA ASP A 794 32.31 -23.25 18.99
C ASP A 794 31.88 -23.14 17.50
N ASP A 795 31.58 -24.25 16.83
CA ASP A 795 31.33 -24.26 15.38
C ASP A 795 30.00 -23.61 14.93
N TRP A 796 29.21 -23.16 15.91
CA TRP A 796 27.82 -22.70 15.79
C TRP A 796 27.61 -21.23 16.14
N GLY A 797 28.65 -20.50 16.54
CA GLY A 797 28.55 -19.07 16.84
C GLY A 797 28.32 -18.23 15.58
N SER A 798 27.22 -17.46 15.53
CA SER A 798 26.78 -16.73 14.33
C SER A 798 26.06 -15.42 14.64
N ALA A 799 25.87 -14.56 13.63
CA ALA A 799 24.86 -13.52 13.74
C ALA A 799 23.44 -14.12 13.60
N ILE A 800 23.19 -14.93 12.57
CA ILE A 800 21.91 -15.61 12.38
C ILE A 800 22.13 -17.11 12.26
N THR A 801 21.32 -17.92 12.94
CA THR A 801 21.20 -19.36 12.68
C THR A 801 19.75 -19.69 12.34
N ALA A 802 19.53 -20.47 11.27
CA ALA A 802 18.21 -20.93 10.85
C ALA A 802 18.17 -22.45 10.62
N GLU A 803 17.16 -23.13 11.16
CA GLU A 803 16.96 -24.59 11.02
C GLU A 803 15.94 -24.98 9.94
N SER A 804 15.87 -26.28 9.63
CA SER A 804 15.24 -26.87 8.44
C SER A 804 13.79 -26.52 8.16
N SER A 805 13.04 -26.07 9.17
CA SER A 805 11.62 -25.73 9.04
C SER A 805 11.35 -24.22 9.07
N ALA A 806 12.38 -23.39 9.32
CA ALA A 806 12.19 -21.94 9.42
C ALA A 806 12.03 -21.33 8.02
N VAL A 807 11.03 -20.47 7.87
CA VAL A 807 10.80 -19.62 6.69
C VAL A 807 11.28 -18.21 7.03
N PHE A 808 12.19 -17.67 6.23
CA PHE A 808 12.79 -16.38 6.55
C PHE A 808 13.06 -15.54 5.32
N THR A 809 13.04 -14.22 5.53
CA THR A 809 13.55 -13.23 4.58
C THR A 809 14.63 -12.40 5.27
N ILE A 810 15.85 -12.43 4.74
CA ILE A 810 17.01 -11.67 5.24
C ILE A 810 17.42 -10.69 4.15
N VAL A 811 17.04 -9.42 4.31
CA VAL A 811 17.18 -8.41 3.25
C VAL A 811 17.71 -7.08 3.76
N ASN A 812 18.60 -6.41 3.02
CA ASN A 812 19.10 -5.08 3.36
C ASN A 812 19.82 -5.00 4.73
N ASN A 813 20.41 -6.08 5.23
CA ASN A 813 21.12 -6.09 6.52
C ASN A 813 22.63 -5.86 6.35
N GLN A 814 23.28 -5.38 7.40
CA GLN A 814 24.72 -5.24 7.49
C GLN A 814 25.31 -6.25 8.48
N PHE A 815 26.25 -7.06 8.01
CA PHE A 815 27.01 -8.00 8.83
C PHE A 815 28.46 -7.54 8.92
N GLU A 816 28.94 -7.21 10.11
CA GLU A 816 30.29 -6.68 10.32
C GLU A 816 31.04 -7.51 11.37
N ASN A 817 32.21 -8.05 11.02
CA ASN A 817 33.12 -8.70 11.98
C ASN A 817 32.50 -9.86 12.79
N ASN A 818 31.47 -10.55 12.30
CA ASN A 818 30.90 -11.72 12.99
C ASN A 818 31.78 -12.97 12.84
N ARG A 819 31.66 -13.97 13.74
CA ARG A 819 32.33 -15.27 13.58
C ARG A 819 31.83 -16.00 12.34
N ASN A 820 30.54 -16.31 12.32
CA ASN A 820 29.80 -16.65 11.11
C ASN A 820 28.71 -15.59 10.93
N SER A 821 28.42 -15.13 9.71
CA SER A 821 27.29 -14.21 9.54
C SER A 821 25.96 -14.97 9.53
N ILE A 822 25.80 -15.99 8.70
CA ILE A 822 24.60 -16.83 8.67
C ILE A 822 24.99 -18.31 8.75
N ILE A 823 24.27 -19.11 9.54
CA ILE A 823 24.33 -20.56 9.55
C ILE A 823 22.97 -21.12 9.15
N LEU A 824 22.93 -21.98 8.14
CA LEU A 824 21.73 -22.70 7.71
C LEU A 824 21.88 -24.19 8.06
N VAL A 825 20.90 -24.76 8.74
CA VAL A 825 20.93 -26.15 9.20
C VAL A 825 19.81 -26.92 8.49
N ASN A 826 20.18 -27.82 7.59
CA ASN A 826 19.26 -28.61 6.75
C ASN A 826 18.19 -27.75 6.06
N PRO A 827 18.53 -26.62 5.40
CA PRO A 827 17.53 -25.68 4.85
C PRO A 827 16.66 -26.30 3.75
N ALA A 828 15.40 -25.84 3.61
CA ALA A 828 14.55 -26.16 2.46
C ALA A 828 14.72 -25.11 1.34
N ILE A 829 14.65 -25.51 0.07
CA ILE A 829 14.89 -24.59 -1.07
C ILE A 829 13.95 -23.37 -1.04
N SER A 830 12.67 -23.58 -0.74
CA SER A 830 11.67 -22.51 -0.72
C SER A 830 11.82 -21.53 0.45
N SER A 831 12.68 -21.82 1.43
CA SER A 831 12.84 -20.98 2.63
C SER A 831 14.09 -20.09 2.61
N VAL A 832 14.93 -20.18 1.57
CA VAL A 832 16.17 -19.40 1.49
C VAL A 832 15.94 -18.13 0.67
N ASN A 833 15.75 -17.00 1.36
CA ASN A 833 15.67 -15.66 0.74
C ASN A 833 16.67 -14.71 1.41
N ILE A 834 17.87 -14.58 0.83
CA ILE A 834 18.99 -13.79 1.37
C ILE A 834 19.50 -12.84 0.28
N ARG A 835 19.07 -11.57 0.27
CA ARG A 835 19.41 -10.63 -0.82
C ARG A 835 19.75 -9.24 -0.32
N ASN A 836 20.53 -8.48 -1.09
CA ASN A 836 20.85 -7.07 -0.79
C ASN A 836 21.53 -6.84 0.58
N ASN A 837 22.27 -7.81 1.13
CA ASN A 837 22.97 -7.68 2.39
C ASN A 837 24.45 -7.32 2.17
N ASN A 838 25.04 -6.61 3.14
CA ASN A 838 26.45 -6.27 3.16
C ASN A 838 27.22 -7.17 4.14
N PHE A 839 28.01 -8.13 3.64
CA PHE A 839 28.88 -8.98 4.45
C PHE A 839 30.30 -8.41 4.50
N ILE A 840 30.69 -7.93 5.68
CA ILE A 840 31.93 -7.20 5.91
C ILE A 840 32.78 -7.93 6.95
N SER A 841 33.93 -8.47 6.53
CA SER A 841 34.98 -8.99 7.42
C SER A 841 34.54 -10.06 8.45
N SER A 842 33.69 -11.02 8.08
CA SER A 842 33.43 -12.20 8.92
C SER A 842 34.72 -12.99 9.17
N THR A 843 34.90 -13.58 10.36
CA THR A 843 36.15 -14.26 10.73
C THR A 843 36.21 -15.73 10.30
N ARG A 844 35.07 -16.37 10.01
CA ARG A 844 35.01 -17.76 9.52
C ARG A 844 34.22 -17.96 8.22
N TYR A 845 32.91 -17.69 8.19
CA TYR A 845 32.09 -17.80 6.97
C TYR A 845 31.04 -16.68 6.89
N ALA A 846 30.73 -16.22 5.67
CA ALA A 846 29.60 -15.32 5.46
C ALA A 846 28.28 -16.11 5.51
N ILE A 847 28.21 -17.26 4.85
CA ILE A 847 27.13 -18.25 5.04
C ILE A 847 27.77 -19.62 5.27
N LYS A 848 27.35 -20.36 6.29
CA LYS A 848 27.73 -21.76 6.50
C LYS A 848 26.48 -22.62 6.36
N VAL A 849 26.56 -23.69 5.58
CA VAL A 849 25.47 -24.67 5.46
C VAL A 849 25.89 -25.93 6.18
N TYR A 850 24.97 -26.50 6.95
CA TYR A 850 25.14 -27.80 7.60
C TYR A 850 24.02 -28.71 7.13
N SER A 851 24.34 -29.65 6.24
CA SER A 851 23.43 -30.72 5.79
C SER A 851 23.85 -32.05 6.42
N SER A 852 22.88 -32.87 6.81
CA SER A 852 23.09 -34.28 7.19
C SER A 852 22.36 -35.27 6.26
N ASN A 853 21.76 -34.77 5.17
CA ASN A 853 20.92 -35.54 4.24
C ASN A 853 21.54 -35.54 2.84
N GLU A 854 21.82 -36.73 2.28
CA GLU A 854 22.38 -36.91 0.92
C GLU A 854 21.50 -36.32 -0.20
N SER A 855 20.20 -36.09 0.05
CA SER A 855 19.27 -35.45 -0.89
C SER A 855 19.40 -33.93 -0.98
N SER A 856 20.16 -33.31 -0.07
CA SER A 856 20.43 -31.86 -0.02
C SER A 856 21.72 -31.49 -0.76
N ASN A 857 22.51 -32.48 -1.19
CA ASN A 857 23.84 -32.36 -1.79
C ASN A 857 23.86 -31.83 -3.24
N SER A 858 22.83 -31.09 -3.65
CA SER A 858 22.79 -30.40 -4.96
C SER A 858 22.07 -29.04 -4.88
N MET A 859 21.81 -28.54 -3.67
CA MET A 859 21.01 -27.36 -3.46
C MET A 859 21.77 -26.08 -3.83
N GLN A 860 21.17 -25.27 -4.69
CA GLN A 860 21.70 -23.96 -5.06
C GLN A 860 21.09 -22.88 -4.17
N ILE A 861 21.92 -22.24 -3.33
CA ILE A 861 21.48 -21.07 -2.56
C ILE A 861 21.50 -19.85 -3.48
N GLN A 862 20.31 -19.34 -3.80
CA GLN A 862 20.15 -18.07 -4.49
C GLN A 862 20.27 -16.93 -3.47
N ALA A 863 21.40 -16.22 -3.51
CA ALA A 863 21.64 -15.06 -2.66
C ALA A 863 22.05 -13.85 -3.52
N PRO A 864 21.15 -13.35 -4.39
CA PRO A 864 21.49 -12.31 -5.35
C PRO A 864 21.80 -10.98 -4.67
N SER A 865 22.61 -10.16 -5.34
CA SER A 865 22.84 -8.77 -4.98
C SER A 865 23.39 -8.52 -3.57
N ASN A 866 24.07 -9.50 -2.96
CA ASN A 866 24.80 -9.30 -1.71
C ASN A 866 26.23 -8.81 -1.99
N TYR A 867 26.76 -7.95 -1.12
CA TYR A 867 28.16 -7.56 -1.12
C TYR A 867 29.00 -8.48 -0.23
N TRP A 868 30.16 -8.93 -0.71
CA TRP A 868 31.03 -9.91 -0.05
C TRP A 868 32.44 -9.36 0.16
N GLY A 869 32.62 -8.44 1.13
CA GLY A 869 33.90 -7.77 1.40
C GLY A 869 34.57 -8.25 2.69
N SER A 870 35.35 -9.33 2.64
CA SER A 870 36.11 -9.81 3.82
C SER A 870 37.61 -9.45 3.76
N ARG A 871 38.16 -9.01 4.90
CA ARG A 871 39.60 -8.84 5.10
C ARG A 871 40.17 -10.17 5.62
N GLY A 872 40.96 -10.86 4.80
CA GLY A 872 41.75 -12.03 5.25
C GLY A 872 41.24 -13.42 4.86
N MET A 873 40.25 -13.54 3.97
CA MET A 873 39.95 -14.82 3.31
C MET A 873 40.63 -14.84 1.93
N PRO A 874 41.72 -15.60 1.75
CA PRO A 874 42.53 -15.55 0.53
C PRO A 874 41.89 -16.26 -0.67
N ASN A 875 40.68 -16.83 -0.57
CA ASN A 875 40.02 -17.56 -1.65
C ASN A 875 38.48 -17.42 -1.63
N PRO A 876 37.81 -17.32 -2.80
CA PRO A 876 36.34 -17.32 -2.94
C PRO A 876 35.63 -18.56 -2.37
N GLU A 877 36.36 -19.68 -2.26
CA GLU A 877 35.87 -20.95 -1.68
C GLU A 877 35.57 -20.88 -0.17
N ASN A 878 35.84 -19.74 0.49
CA ASN A 878 35.52 -19.51 1.91
C ASN A 878 34.32 -18.57 2.14
N VAL A 879 33.64 -18.09 1.08
CA VAL A 879 32.43 -17.25 1.23
C VAL A 879 31.26 -18.09 1.75
N ILE A 880 31.18 -19.34 1.27
CA ILE A 880 30.26 -20.38 1.73
C ILE A 880 31.05 -21.66 1.99
N LEU A 881 30.88 -22.28 3.15
CA LEU A 881 31.37 -23.63 3.42
C LEU A 881 30.18 -24.57 3.67
N ASP A 882 30.22 -25.70 2.97
CA ASP A 882 29.43 -26.90 3.28
C ASP A 882 30.35 -28.01 3.79
N ASN A 883 29.83 -28.90 4.65
CA ASN A 883 30.60 -30.01 5.22
C ASN A 883 30.89 -31.14 4.21
N ASP A 884 30.13 -31.23 3.09
CA ASP A 884 30.24 -32.30 2.10
C ASP A 884 30.83 -31.83 0.73
N ASP A 885 31.34 -30.58 0.62
CA ASP A 885 31.92 -29.97 -0.60
C ASP A 885 30.97 -29.89 -1.83
N ASP A 886 29.66 -30.04 -1.65
CA ASP A 886 28.69 -30.19 -2.75
C ASP A 886 27.97 -28.88 -3.16
N PHE A 887 28.22 -27.76 -2.48
CA PHE A 887 27.54 -26.49 -2.72
C PHE A 887 28.42 -25.48 -3.49
N ARG A 888 27.86 -24.90 -4.57
CA ARG A 888 28.49 -23.80 -5.31
C ARG A 888 27.58 -22.59 -5.39
N LEU A 889 28.12 -21.41 -5.12
CA LEU A 889 27.46 -20.12 -5.30
C LEU A 889 27.16 -19.92 -6.80
N VAL A 890 25.89 -19.74 -7.15
CA VAL A 890 25.47 -19.56 -8.56
C VAL A 890 25.95 -18.23 -9.14
N GLN A 891 26.24 -17.24 -8.29
CA GLN A 891 26.72 -15.94 -8.74
C GLN A 891 27.43 -15.16 -7.63
N ILE A 892 28.75 -14.95 -7.76
CA ILE A 892 29.47 -13.92 -7.01
C ILE A 892 29.64 -12.74 -7.96
N VAL A 893 28.85 -11.68 -7.77
CA VAL A 893 29.06 -10.43 -8.50
C VAL A 893 30.04 -9.58 -7.68
N PRO A 894 31.26 -9.31 -8.17
CA PRO A 894 32.13 -8.33 -7.54
C PRO A 894 31.46 -6.96 -7.66
N SER A 895 30.91 -6.46 -6.56
CA SER A 895 30.28 -5.14 -6.47
C SER A 895 30.99 -4.30 -5.41
N SER A 896 30.89 -2.98 -5.49
CA SER A 896 31.23 -2.09 -4.37
C SER A 896 30.25 -2.35 -3.21
N PRO A 897 30.59 -2.00 -1.95
CA PRO A 897 29.62 -2.05 -0.86
C PRO A 897 28.32 -1.38 -1.29
N LEU A 898 27.17 -2.02 -1.06
CA LEU A 898 25.87 -1.42 -1.37
C LEU A 898 25.79 -0.11 -0.57
N SER A 899 25.57 1.02 -1.27
CA SER A 899 25.60 2.38 -0.71
C SER A 899 24.53 2.66 0.34
N SER A 900 23.66 1.69 0.64
CA SER A 900 22.52 1.83 1.55
C SER A 900 22.76 1.40 3.01
N ALA A 901 23.97 0.92 3.40
CA ALA A 901 24.21 0.54 4.80
C ALA A 901 25.35 1.30 5.50
N ALA A 902 26.09 2.15 4.80
CA ALA A 902 27.19 2.90 5.40
C ALA A 902 26.68 4.15 6.13
N ASN A 903 25.92 3.99 7.22
CA ASN A 903 25.76 5.02 8.27
C ASN A 903 25.03 4.57 9.56
N ILE A 904 24.88 3.27 9.84
CA ILE A 904 24.20 2.83 11.08
C ILE A 904 25.20 2.67 12.26
N SER A 905 26.51 2.70 12.02
CA SER A 905 27.50 2.42 13.07
C SER A 905 27.86 3.61 13.97
N GLN A 906 27.34 4.82 13.70
CA GLN A 906 27.59 6.03 14.52
C GLN A 906 26.46 7.09 14.45
N ALA A 907 25.19 6.71 14.28
CA ALA A 907 24.13 7.70 14.45
C ALA A 907 24.07 8.16 15.92
N PRO A 908 24.21 9.46 16.24
CA PRO A 908 23.82 9.98 17.54
C PRO A 908 22.32 9.76 17.72
N LEU A 909 21.89 9.48 18.96
CA LEU A 909 20.47 9.42 19.34
C LEU A 909 19.70 10.61 18.71
N PRO A 910 18.72 10.36 17.82
CA PRO A 910 17.82 11.39 17.36
C PRO A 910 16.92 11.80 18.53
N THR A 911 16.76 13.10 18.72
CA THR A 911 15.94 13.69 19.76
C THR A 911 14.48 13.25 19.62
N ALA A 912 13.84 12.95 20.74
CA ALA A 912 12.47 12.44 20.84
C ALA A 912 11.44 13.30 20.07
N VAL A 913 10.61 12.64 19.26
CA VAL A 913 9.35 13.19 18.75
C VAL A 913 8.32 13.13 19.90
N PRO A 914 7.59 14.21 20.25
CA PRO A 914 6.68 14.23 21.41
C PRO A 914 5.47 13.29 21.30
N ASN A 915 5.04 12.70 22.43
CA ASN A 915 3.80 11.93 22.56
C ASN A 915 2.56 12.84 22.41
N GLY A 916 1.59 12.40 21.64
CA GLY A 916 0.37 13.18 21.43
C GLY A 916 -0.68 13.08 22.55
N THR A 917 -1.34 14.20 22.84
CA THR A 917 -2.46 14.30 23.80
C THR A 917 -3.74 13.72 23.18
N ILE A 918 -4.58 12.96 23.91
CA ILE A 918 -5.89 12.49 23.40
C ILE A 918 -7.09 13.05 24.20
N SER A 919 -8.22 13.34 23.55
CA SER A 919 -9.47 13.86 24.13
C SER A 919 -10.70 13.23 23.44
N ILE A 920 -11.91 13.26 24.02
CA ILE A 920 -13.13 12.74 23.37
C ILE A 920 -14.06 13.91 23.03
N GLU A 921 -14.46 13.98 21.76
CA GLU A 921 -15.50 14.88 21.27
C GLU A 921 -16.82 14.10 21.20
N LEU A 922 -17.81 14.56 21.96
CA LEU A 922 -19.13 13.94 22.02
C LEU A 922 -19.98 14.38 20.82
N GLY A 923 -20.64 13.41 20.17
CA GLY A 923 -21.60 13.72 19.12
C GLY A 923 -23.00 14.02 19.66
N THR A 924 -24.02 13.87 18.81
CA THR A 924 -25.41 14.16 19.19
C THR A 924 -25.92 13.18 20.25
N THR A 925 -26.72 13.67 21.19
CA THR A 925 -27.40 12.86 22.21
C THR A 925 -28.12 11.67 21.55
N PRO A 926 -27.76 10.42 21.86
CA PRO A 926 -28.45 9.26 21.32
C PRO A 926 -29.88 9.18 21.86
N GLU A 927 -30.85 9.02 20.96
CA GLU A 927 -32.26 8.88 21.30
C GLU A 927 -32.83 7.57 20.72
N GLY A 928 -33.69 6.89 21.47
CA GLY A 928 -34.37 5.69 20.98
C GLY A 928 -35.47 5.19 21.90
N VAL A 929 -35.98 3.99 21.63
CA VAL A 929 -37.11 3.38 22.35
C VAL A 929 -36.65 2.10 23.05
N VAL A 930 -37.23 1.80 24.21
CA VAL A 930 -36.98 0.54 24.96
C VAL A 930 -37.09 -0.67 24.02
N GLY A 931 -36.13 -1.59 24.08
CA GLY A 931 -36.10 -2.81 23.27
C GLY A 931 -35.54 -2.68 21.85
N GLN A 932 -35.14 -1.48 21.41
CA GLN A 932 -34.38 -1.27 20.16
C GLN A 932 -32.91 -0.93 20.46
N ALA A 933 -32.02 -1.20 19.49
CA ALA A 933 -30.62 -0.84 19.60
C ALA A 933 -30.44 0.68 19.41
N ILE A 934 -29.77 1.32 20.37
CA ILE A 934 -29.45 2.75 20.35
C ILE A 934 -27.92 2.85 20.21
N SER A 935 -27.47 3.59 19.21
CA SER A 935 -26.05 3.71 18.86
C SER A 935 -25.50 5.09 19.20
N LEU A 936 -24.21 5.16 19.50
CA LEU A 936 -23.50 6.45 19.52
C LEU A 936 -23.50 7.05 18.11
N VAL A 937 -23.72 8.36 18.02
CA VAL A 937 -23.71 9.10 16.75
C VAL A 937 -22.66 10.20 16.85
N SER A 938 -21.67 10.18 15.95
CA SER A 938 -20.63 11.21 15.82
C SER A 938 -19.71 11.41 17.04
N THR A 939 -19.61 10.44 17.95
CA THR A 939 -18.65 10.51 19.07
C THR A 939 -17.28 9.95 18.68
N ARG A 940 -16.20 10.69 18.93
CA ARG A 940 -14.84 10.31 18.53
C ARG A 940 -13.76 10.72 19.53
N VAL A 941 -12.61 10.05 19.49
CA VAL A 941 -11.38 10.49 20.14
C VAL A 941 -10.57 11.37 19.19
N ILE A 942 -10.09 12.51 19.68
CA ILE A 942 -9.16 13.43 19.01
C ILE A 942 -7.78 13.22 19.62
N SER A 943 -6.73 13.29 18.82
CA SER A 943 -5.35 13.22 19.29
C SER A 943 -4.40 14.21 18.59
N GLU A 944 -3.50 14.84 19.34
CA GLU A 944 -2.49 15.76 18.82
C GLU A 944 -1.13 15.06 18.63
N GLY A 945 -0.85 14.46 17.47
CA GLY A 945 0.37 13.66 17.22
C GLY A 945 0.05 12.20 16.90
N THR A 946 1.03 11.35 16.57
CA THR A 946 0.77 9.95 16.15
C THR A 946 0.12 9.19 17.31
N PRO A 947 -1.17 8.86 17.27
CA PRO A 947 -1.90 8.27 18.38
C PRO A 947 -1.96 6.78 18.11
N GLY A 948 -0.93 6.09 18.50
CA GLY A 948 -0.89 4.67 18.27
C GLY A 948 -2.13 3.96 18.86
N ALA A 949 -2.40 2.73 18.43
CA ALA A 949 -3.68 2.01 18.54
C ALA A 949 -4.58 2.42 19.72
N LEU A 950 -5.76 2.93 19.40
CA LEU A 950 -6.81 3.43 20.28
C LEU A 950 -7.83 2.34 20.61
N VAL A 951 -8.18 2.15 21.88
CA VAL A 951 -9.20 1.18 22.31
C VAL A 951 -10.27 1.89 23.13
N ALA A 952 -11.54 1.60 22.86
CA ALA A 952 -12.67 2.19 23.56
C ALA A 952 -13.52 1.17 24.30
N GLU A 953 -14.08 1.61 25.42
CA GLU A 953 -15.14 0.92 26.15
C GLU A 953 -16.25 1.90 26.47
N ILE A 954 -17.50 1.43 26.41
CA ILE A 954 -18.70 2.21 26.75
C ILE A 954 -19.43 1.49 27.87
N ASP A 955 -19.60 2.17 29.01
CA ASP A 955 -20.61 1.84 30.01
C ASP A 955 -21.90 2.57 29.66
N TRP A 956 -22.97 1.85 29.39
CA TRP A 956 -24.24 2.42 28.94
C TRP A 956 -25.12 2.95 30.09
N GLY A 957 -24.66 2.87 31.33
CA GLY A 957 -25.29 3.52 32.49
C GLY A 957 -26.52 2.79 33.05
N ASP A 958 -26.90 1.64 32.48
CA ASP A 958 -28.04 0.81 32.93
C ASP A 958 -27.63 -0.35 33.85
N GLY A 959 -26.35 -0.43 34.22
CA GLY A 959 -25.79 -1.49 35.06
C GLY A 959 -25.45 -2.79 34.30
N SER A 960 -25.50 -2.78 32.96
CA SER A 960 -25.06 -3.92 32.13
C SER A 960 -23.53 -4.07 32.03
N GLY A 961 -22.78 -3.12 32.58
CA GLY A 961 -21.32 -3.09 32.59
C GLY A 961 -20.73 -2.52 31.30
N ALA A 962 -19.46 -2.08 31.39
CA ALA A 962 -18.73 -1.58 30.24
C ALA A 962 -18.53 -2.66 29.18
N LYS A 963 -18.83 -2.32 27.93
CA LYS A 963 -18.63 -3.19 26.76
C LYS A 963 -17.58 -2.61 25.84
N PRO A 964 -16.76 -3.45 25.17
CA PRO A 964 -15.85 -2.98 24.13
C PRO A 964 -16.63 -2.24 23.04
N ALA A 965 -16.07 -1.12 22.61
CA ALA A 965 -16.55 -0.34 21.48
C ALA A 965 -15.47 -0.33 20.41
N ILE A 966 -15.88 -0.32 19.15
CA ILE A 966 -14.94 -0.29 18.03
C ILE A 966 -14.44 1.15 17.92
N VAL A 967 -13.13 1.33 18.08
CA VAL A 967 -12.48 2.56 17.63
C VAL A 967 -11.97 2.31 16.24
N ILE A 968 -12.51 3.04 15.28
CA ILE A 968 -11.92 3.09 13.95
C ILE A 968 -10.60 3.84 14.13
N GLN A 969 -9.46 3.17 13.97
CA GLN A 969 -8.13 3.68 14.39
C GLN A 969 -7.75 4.96 13.65
N GLU A 970 -8.02 4.90 12.37
CA GLU A 970 -7.97 5.95 11.37
C GLU A 970 -8.93 7.12 11.73
N THR A 971 -10.11 6.74 12.22
CA THR A 971 -11.25 7.46 12.84
C THR A 971 -11.06 8.36 14.05
N GLY A 972 -10.47 7.72 15.06
CA GLY A 972 -10.94 7.95 16.42
C GLY A 972 -12.46 7.73 16.66
N ILE A 973 -13.33 7.40 15.69
CA ILE A 973 -14.77 7.23 15.97
C ILE A 973 -15.01 6.01 16.81
N ILE A 974 -15.87 6.21 17.79
CA ILE A 974 -16.25 5.21 18.77
C ILE A 974 -17.62 4.68 18.38
N VAL A 975 -17.63 3.50 17.78
CA VAL A 975 -18.85 2.79 17.40
C VAL A 975 -19.25 1.86 18.53
N GLY A 976 -20.44 2.09 19.06
CA GLY A 976 -21.09 1.19 20.00
C GLY A 976 -22.60 1.34 19.94
N SER A 977 -23.30 0.23 20.18
CA SER A 977 -24.76 0.18 20.27
C SER A 977 -25.19 -0.66 21.47
N HIS A 978 -26.30 -0.28 22.09
CA HIS A 978 -26.86 -1.02 23.22
C HIS A 978 -28.39 -1.03 23.21
N VAL A 979 -28.97 -2.10 23.74
CA VAL A 979 -30.42 -2.27 23.85
C VAL A 979 -30.83 -2.09 25.31
N TYR A 980 -31.57 -1.02 25.59
CA TYR A 980 -32.07 -0.73 26.93
C TYR A 980 -33.35 -1.50 27.24
N THR A 981 -33.44 -2.06 28.44
CA THR A 981 -34.61 -2.83 28.92
C THR A 981 -35.64 -2.00 29.69
N SER A 982 -35.32 -0.74 29.99
CA SER A 982 -36.24 0.24 30.59
C SER A 982 -35.87 1.66 30.13
N SER A 983 -36.78 2.62 30.25
CA SER A 983 -36.53 4.01 29.84
C SER A 983 -35.63 4.79 30.80
N GLY A 984 -35.43 4.29 32.02
CA GLY A 984 -34.80 5.04 33.12
C GLY A 984 -35.62 6.28 33.52
N SER A 985 -35.41 6.81 34.71
CA SER A 985 -36.04 8.08 35.13
C SER A 985 -35.30 9.27 34.52
N GLY A 986 -35.49 9.50 33.22
CA GLY A 986 -34.94 10.65 32.48
C GLY A 986 -33.76 10.34 31.55
N GLY A 987 -33.52 9.08 31.18
CA GLY A 987 -32.37 8.65 30.37
C GLY A 987 -31.23 8.03 31.20
N PHE A 988 -30.17 7.62 30.53
CA PHE A 988 -28.97 6.99 31.12
C PHE A 988 -27.73 7.81 30.77
N ASP A 989 -26.79 7.93 31.71
CA ASP A 989 -25.51 8.59 31.44
C ASP A 989 -24.50 7.51 31.03
N ALA A 990 -24.13 7.52 29.75
CA ALA A 990 -23.18 6.57 29.19
C ALA A 990 -21.76 7.14 29.28
N THR A 991 -20.83 6.39 29.88
CA THR A 991 -19.43 6.78 30.03
C THR A 991 -18.58 6.10 28.98
N ILE A 992 -17.86 6.90 28.20
CA ILE A 992 -17.00 6.45 27.11
C ILE A 992 -15.56 6.66 27.54
N THR A 993 -14.75 5.61 27.47
CA THR A 993 -13.33 5.67 27.82
C THR A 993 -12.50 5.21 26.64
N VAL A 994 -11.54 6.03 26.20
CA VAL A 994 -10.62 5.72 25.12
C VAL A 994 -9.18 5.75 25.60
N ARG A 995 -8.37 4.79 25.17
CA ARG A 995 -6.96 4.64 25.56
C ARG A 995 -6.11 4.47 24.31
N SER A 996 -5.03 5.23 24.17
CA SER A 996 -4.01 5.06 23.11
C SER A 996 -2.91 4.11 23.55
N GLU A 997 -2.29 3.42 22.59
CA GLU A 997 -1.12 2.55 22.81
C GLU A 997 0.11 3.31 23.32
N PHE A 998 0.17 4.62 23.08
CA PHE A 998 1.21 5.51 23.61
C PHE A 998 0.86 6.14 24.98
N GLY A 999 -0.24 5.71 25.61
CA GLY A 999 -0.55 6.03 27.01
C GLY A 999 -1.57 7.16 27.23
N GLY A 1000 -2.01 7.84 26.17
CA GLY A 1000 -3.12 8.79 26.25
C GLY A 1000 -4.39 8.10 26.77
N THR A 1001 -5.16 8.75 27.64
CA THR A 1001 -6.49 8.28 28.05
C THR A 1001 -7.45 9.45 28.10
N ALA A 1002 -8.60 9.30 27.46
CA ALA A 1002 -9.67 10.27 27.48
C ALA A 1002 -10.96 9.60 27.96
N THR A 1003 -11.80 10.34 28.68
CA THR A 1003 -13.08 9.89 29.17
C THR A 1003 -14.12 11.00 28.99
N ALA A 1004 -15.30 10.65 28.51
CA ALA A 1004 -16.42 11.58 28.36
C ALA A 1004 -17.74 10.89 28.71
N GLU A 1005 -18.71 11.67 29.19
CA GLU A 1005 -20.05 11.19 29.51
C GLU A 1005 -21.06 11.78 28.54
N ILE A 1006 -21.89 10.94 27.94
CA ILE A 1006 -22.99 11.35 27.06
C ILE A 1006 -24.31 10.82 27.58
N ARG A 1007 -25.32 11.68 27.61
CA ARG A 1007 -26.66 11.29 28.03
C ARG A 1007 -27.38 10.58 26.87
N VAL A 1008 -27.99 9.45 27.17
CA VAL A 1008 -28.82 8.65 26.25
C VAL A 1008 -30.28 8.77 26.66
N ILE A 1009 -31.13 9.21 25.74
CA ILE A 1009 -32.58 9.38 25.98
C ILE A 1009 -33.31 8.14 25.47
N VAL A 1010 -33.98 7.44 26.38
CA VAL A 1010 -34.75 6.23 26.05
C VAL A 1010 -36.22 6.48 26.35
N SER A 1011 -37.07 6.42 25.32
CA SER A 1011 -38.51 6.58 25.45
C SER A 1011 -39.20 5.22 25.72
N PRO A 1012 -40.24 5.17 26.57
CA PRO A 1012 -41.06 3.97 26.72
C PRO A 1012 -41.80 3.65 25.40
N ILE A 1013 -42.06 2.36 25.15
CA ILE A 1013 -42.94 1.90 24.05
C ILE A 1013 -44.38 2.37 24.29
#